data_AF-A0A2V3UXC6-F1
#
_entry.id   AF-A0A2V3UXC6-F1
#
_cell.length_a   1.000
_cell.length_b   1.000
_cell.length_c   1.000
_cell.angle_alpha   90.00
_cell.angle_beta   90.00
_cell.angle_gamma   90.00
#
_symmetry.space_group_name_H-M   'P 1'
#
loop_
_entity.id
_entity.type
_entity.pdbx_description
1 polymer ?
#
loop_
_entity_poly.entity_id
_entity_poly.type
_entity_poly.pdbx_seq_one_letter_code
_entity_poly.pdbx_strand_id
1 'polypeptide(L)'
;MPYYFCDGPNGEKGNWTHLPSKRVMPPEFDPLSLAPEQRPEYRYEGPEVIYTFWSKHGPCQVTGCGHRTPIMTSSVMAVKTISVKHWEHTCRNCRAEFHVEENAARMAPDVPLYVAPSEYPHSTLDRKKGVVCPECGETQLINLGKGTNKKVELTLLVHPEWLAGSSKQDSNGQPFGGSAQDDVASSTRWDQERASKIRLLEVRGELPDEVTCPETNVTFAPDVGTVPKKSNYACGACGTVQDVLDTIKSSGKTGPMAGYAVQGYAPKRDKSGAPYSGRFFAPFDQNHAAQYDAALAEWEARKETDLAAYWPRSELPYGFMTHHLQGGVPNHGFTHWWTMFNPRQLLVHSQLLKSIATIGDYDWQTREYVLGAFQQYLRNQCLFSFWNPQRDTPEPMFSNNNYHPKSTVVENCVFPALGRGNWASSTEGALEAREWALQPWEAVSAEGLKRRDPDLASEISGKSFKVYPSDPVRAAEPFCGSSTDLTQVSDGSLDLVITDPPFGGLLHYSELSDFFYVWLRLVLKDKYPDYYSAEYTPKSLEAVANRAREPEDPDGFYKRLLTQCWREAHRILKPSGILAFTFHHSEDEPWVAVLESLFDAGYYLEATYPIRSDETKGDGEFGSKTIEYDIIHVCRKRTEEPTPVSWGRMRREVMADVRQLQAMLENHAKEGLPAADIQVIRRGKALEYFSRHYGKVYVDEGRPISVKDALVGINQLIDEDADKGKEPPPVNAEPITRQFLRTFGTATEMKRDQLQKFLKGSITTPDEFEQRGWCSEKSKVFTRVNPLDFARDWSGKHKRRLTSDLDQALVLIGSCFDGSGINASDTLKNENFKPHVALKPLLEWLQRNGPDQANRNAASRAVTIYNSWAASQATKPQQGSLFEEYDL
;
A
#
# COMPACT_ATOMS: atom_id res chain seq x y z
N MET A 1 -10.82 0.98 -33.50
CA MET A 1 -11.09 -0.45 -33.68
C MET A 1 -10.05 -1.21 -34.52
N PRO A 2 -9.45 -0.66 -35.60
CA PRO A 2 -8.54 -1.42 -36.46
C PRO A 2 -7.36 -2.12 -35.76
N TYR A 3 -6.94 -1.65 -34.59
CA TYR A 3 -5.82 -2.24 -33.83
C TYR A 3 -6.21 -3.26 -32.76
N TYR A 4 -7.50 -3.58 -32.62
CA TYR A 4 -8.03 -4.43 -31.55
C TYR A 4 -9.08 -5.45 -32.02
N PHE A 5 -9.38 -5.52 -33.33
CA PHE A 5 -10.23 -6.61 -33.83
C PHE A 5 -9.47 -7.93 -33.72
N CYS A 6 -10.18 -9.02 -33.50
CA CYS A 6 -9.59 -10.35 -33.54
C CYS A 6 -10.58 -11.36 -34.12
N ASP A 7 -10.05 -12.53 -34.43
CA ASP A 7 -10.88 -13.68 -34.72
C ASP A 7 -11.35 -14.33 -33.42
N GLY A 8 -12.60 -14.73 -33.40
CA GLY A 8 -13.17 -15.53 -32.33
C GLY A 8 -12.93 -17.03 -32.56
N PRO A 9 -13.13 -17.85 -31.52
CA PRO A 9 -12.84 -19.27 -31.59
C PRO A 9 -13.61 -20.01 -32.68
N ASN A 10 -13.00 -21.07 -33.23
CA ASN A 10 -13.53 -21.84 -34.37
C ASN A 10 -13.69 -21.02 -35.66
N GLY A 11 -12.83 -20.02 -35.87
CA GLY A 11 -12.83 -19.19 -37.09
C GLY A 11 -13.97 -18.17 -37.17
N GLU A 12 -14.50 -17.73 -36.03
CA GLU A 12 -15.50 -16.66 -36.00
C GLU A 12 -14.86 -15.35 -36.47
N LYS A 13 -15.35 -14.80 -37.59
CA LYS A 13 -14.91 -13.50 -38.10
C LYS A 13 -15.87 -12.39 -37.70
N GLY A 14 -15.33 -11.20 -37.45
CA GLY A 14 -16.11 -9.98 -37.34
C GLY A 14 -16.50 -9.40 -38.71
N ASN A 15 -17.50 -8.53 -38.70
CA ASN A 15 -18.01 -7.87 -39.89
C ASN A 15 -17.61 -6.39 -39.88
N TRP A 16 -16.99 -5.93 -40.97
CA TRP A 16 -16.77 -4.51 -41.23
C TRP A 16 -17.86 -4.00 -42.17
N THR A 17 -18.56 -2.94 -41.78
CA THR A 17 -19.63 -2.34 -42.59
C THR A 17 -19.23 -0.92 -42.97
N HIS A 18 -19.20 -0.62 -44.27
CA HIS A 18 -19.02 0.73 -44.79
C HIS A 18 -20.35 1.49 -44.70
N LEU A 19 -20.46 2.38 -43.71
CA LEU A 19 -21.69 3.06 -43.29
C LEU A 19 -22.38 3.86 -44.41
N PRO A 20 -21.69 4.67 -45.24
CA PRO A 20 -22.34 5.41 -46.33
C PRO A 20 -23.04 4.50 -47.33
N SER A 21 -22.42 3.37 -47.67
CA SER A 21 -22.96 2.41 -48.66
C SER A 21 -23.84 1.31 -48.05
N LYS A 22 -23.81 1.16 -46.72
CA LYS A 22 -24.38 0.01 -45.96
C LYS A 22 -23.87 -1.36 -46.43
N ARG A 23 -22.73 -1.41 -47.14
CA ARG A 23 -22.13 -2.64 -47.63
C ARG A 23 -21.27 -3.28 -46.54
N VAL A 24 -21.50 -4.57 -46.30
CA VAL A 24 -20.59 -5.40 -45.50
C VAL A 24 -19.38 -5.74 -46.37
N MET A 25 -18.19 -5.46 -45.85
CA MET A 25 -16.92 -5.73 -46.51
C MET A 25 -16.65 -7.24 -46.54
N PRO A 26 -15.93 -7.74 -47.55
CA PRO A 26 -15.56 -9.15 -47.62
C PRO A 26 -14.64 -9.55 -46.44
N PRO A 27 -14.57 -10.84 -46.07
CA PRO A 27 -13.73 -11.33 -44.97
C PRO A 27 -12.24 -11.00 -45.09
N GLU A 28 -11.74 -10.82 -46.31
CA GLU A 28 -10.35 -10.48 -46.63
C GLU A 28 -10.05 -8.97 -46.55
N PHE A 29 -11.05 -8.16 -46.16
CA PHE A 29 -10.88 -6.72 -46.00
C PHE A 29 -9.86 -6.43 -44.89
N ASP A 30 -8.80 -5.71 -45.25
CA ASP A 30 -7.79 -5.26 -44.31
C ASP A 30 -8.15 -3.87 -43.74
N PRO A 31 -8.61 -3.78 -42.47
CA PRO A 31 -8.93 -2.50 -41.85
C PRO A 31 -7.69 -1.66 -41.51
N LEU A 32 -6.47 -2.22 -41.53
CA LEU A 32 -5.23 -1.48 -41.31
C LEU A 32 -4.87 -0.60 -42.51
N SER A 33 -5.36 -0.96 -43.70
CA SER A 33 -5.20 -0.16 -44.93
C SER A 33 -6.01 1.15 -44.93
N LEU A 34 -6.96 1.31 -43.99
CA LEU A 34 -7.78 2.51 -43.89
C LEU A 34 -6.98 3.69 -43.33
N ALA A 35 -6.97 4.79 -44.09
CA ALA A 35 -6.47 6.07 -43.61
C ALA A 35 -7.32 6.59 -42.43
N PRO A 36 -6.74 7.37 -41.49
CA PRO A 36 -7.47 7.88 -40.34
C PRO A 36 -8.79 8.58 -40.67
N GLU A 37 -8.85 9.31 -41.79
CA GLU A 37 -10.02 10.06 -42.26
C GLU A 37 -11.15 9.15 -42.76
N GLN A 38 -10.82 7.94 -43.21
CA GLN A 38 -11.79 6.97 -43.73
C GLN A 38 -12.43 6.15 -42.62
N ARG A 39 -11.71 5.92 -41.51
CA ARG A 39 -12.16 5.05 -40.40
C ARG A 39 -13.54 5.41 -39.82
N PRO A 40 -13.95 6.69 -39.69
CA PRO A 40 -15.30 7.05 -39.22
C PRO A 40 -16.43 6.51 -40.12
N GLU A 41 -16.15 6.21 -41.38
CA GLU A 41 -17.12 5.66 -42.34
C GLU A 41 -17.33 4.15 -42.16
N TYR A 42 -16.60 3.50 -41.24
CA TYR A 42 -16.66 2.06 -41.02
C TYR A 42 -17.12 1.72 -39.61
N ARG A 43 -17.89 0.63 -39.50
CA ARG A 43 -18.30 0.03 -38.23
C ARG A 43 -17.86 -1.42 -38.18
N TYR A 44 -17.33 -1.83 -37.04
CA TYR A 44 -16.98 -3.22 -36.75
C TYR A 44 -17.99 -3.85 -35.80
N GLU A 45 -18.38 -5.09 -36.09
CA GLU A 45 -19.19 -5.93 -35.21
C GLU A 45 -18.63 -7.35 -35.20
N GLY A 46 -18.11 -7.80 -34.06
CA GLY A 46 -17.50 -9.13 -33.98
C GLY A 46 -16.67 -9.33 -32.72
N PRO A 47 -15.83 -10.39 -32.71
CA PRO A 47 -14.88 -10.62 -31.64
C PRO A 47 -13.84 -9.50 -31.54
N GLU A 48 -13.49 -9.12 -30.32
CA GLU A 48 -12.53 -8.05 -30.07
C GLU A 48 -11.58 -8.40 -28.94
N VAL A 49 -10.35 -7.89 -29.03
CA VAL A 49 -9.36 -7.97 -27.96
C VAL A 49 -9.84 -7.09 -26.81
N ILE A 50 -9.96 -7.67 -25.62
CA ILE A 50 -10.20 -6.94 -24.38
C ILE A 50 -8.88 -6.64 -23.66
N TYR A 51 -7.94 -7.60 -23.66
CA TYR A 51 -6.61 -7.42 -23.05
C TYR A 51 -5.50 -8.03 -23.91
N THR A 52 -4.35 -7.39 -23.96
CA THR A 52 -3.09 -7.91 -24.53
C THR A 52 -2.06 -8.11 -23.43
N PHE A 53 -1.39 -9.26 -23.42
CA PHE A 53 -0.43 -9.63 -22.40
C PHE A 53 0.99 -9.51 -22.93
N TRP A 54 1.84 -8.83 -22.18
CA TRP A 54 3.22 -8.52 -22.55
C TRP A 54 4.20 -9.01 -21.49
N SER A 55 5.35 -9.52 -21.92
CA SER A 55 6.45 -9.91 -21.02
C SER A 55 7.73 -9.12 -21.32
N LYS A 56 8.36 -8.65 -20.26
CA LYS A 56 9.69 -8.03 -20.28
C LYS A 56 10.75 -9.09 -20.50
N HIS A 57 11.73 -8.77 -21.34
CA HIS A 57 12.87 -9.63 -21.61
C HIS A 57 14.14 -9.06 -20.98
N GLY A 58 14.90 -9.91 -20.30
CA GLY A 58 16.23 -9.60 -19.79
C GLY A 58 17.28 -9.73 -20.89
N PRO A 59 18.04 -8.67 -21.23
CA PRO A 59 19.11 -8.74 -22.22
C PRO A 59 20.40 -9.26 -21.57
N CYS A 60 20.89 -10.40 -22.03
CA CYS A 60 22.09 -11.04 -21.47
C CYS A 60 23.34 -10.16 -21.66
N GLN A 61 24.06 -9.88 -20.58
CA GLN A 61 25.27 -9.04 -20.59
C GLN A 61 26.57 -9.84 -20.81
N VAL A 62 26.48 -11.16 -20.99
CA VAL A 62 27.65 -11.98 -21.33
C VAL A 62 28.19 -11.57 -22.69
N THR A 63 29.48 -11.26 -22.76
CA THR A 63 30.17 -10.85 -23.98
C THR A 63 29.89 -11.84 -25.12
N GLY A 64 29.36 -11.33 -26.23
CA GLY A 64 29.02 -12.13 -27.41
C GLY A 64 27.64 -12.79 -27.39
N CYS A 65 26.94 -12.83 -26.25
CA CYS A 65 25.60 -13.43 -26.16
C CYS A 65 24.50 -12.44 -26.57
N GLY A 66 24.16 -11.47 -25.70
CA GLY A 66 23.08 -10.50 -25.95
C GLY A 66 21.67 -11.10 -26.08
N HIS A 67 21.51 -12.40 -25.84
CA HIS A 67 20.22 -13.08 -25.93
C HIS A 67 19.19 -12.47 -24.99
N ARG A 68 17.95 -12.37 -25.45
CA ARG A 68 16.84 -11.74 -24.73
C ARG A 68 15.89 -12.82 -24.26
N THR A 69 15.76 -12.97 -22.94
CA THR A 69 14.94 -14.02 -22.33
C THR A 69 13.74 -13.40 -21.61
N PRO A 70 12.50 -13.85 -21.86
CA PRO A 70 11.33 -13.35 -21.13
C PRO A 70 11.52 -13.57 -19.63
N ILE A 71 10.97 -12.70 -18.79
CA ILE A 71 11.10 -12.77 -17.33
C ILE A 71 9.76 -13.26 -16.77
N MET A 72 9.64 -14.57 -16.58
CA MET A 72 8.43 -15.24 -16.07
C MET A 72 8.81 -16.25 -14.99
N THR A 73 8.05 -16.25 -13.88
CA THR A 73 8.29 -17.16 -12.76
C THR A 73 7.81 -18.58 -13.03
N SER A 74 6.77 -18.74 -13.84
CA SER A 74 6.26 -20.03 -14.28
C SER A 74 5.75 -19.94 -15.72
N SER A 75 5.44 -21.07 -16.31
CA SER A 75 4.75 -21.16 -17.60
C SER A 75 3.26 -20.83 -17.48
N VAL A 76 2.71 -20.85 -16.26
CA VAL A 76 1.29 -20.58 -15.99
C VAL A 76 0.95 -19.11 -16.24
N MET A 77 0.07 -18.88 -17.21
CA MET A 77 -0.43 -17.55 -17.55
C MET A 77 -1.79 -17.27 -16.90
N ALA A 78 -2.72 -18.22 -16.97
CA ALA A 78 -4.09 -18.04 -16.51
C ALA A 78 -4.62 -19.35 -15.92
N VAL A 79 -5.46 -19.25 -14.89
CA VAL A 79 -6.14 -20.38 -14.25
C VAL A 79 -7.62 -20.03 -14.17
N LYS A 80 -8.48 -20.97 -14.56
CA LYS A 80 -9.93 -20.77 -14.50
C LYS A 80 -10.65 -22.06 -14.14
N THR A 81 -11.63 -21.92 -13.27
CA THR A 81 -12.65 -22.95 -13.10
C THR A 81 -13.90 -22.58 -13.89
N ILE A 82 -14.25 -23.38 -14.89
CA ILE A 82 -15.43 -23.17 -15.73
C ILE A 82 -16.51 -24.18 -15.32
N SER A 83 -17.76 -23.72 -15.19
CA SER A 83 -18.90 -24.61 -15.00
C SER A 83 -19.49 -25.05 -16.34
N VAL A 84 -19.71 -26.35 -16.48
CA VAL A 84 -20.35 -26.96 -17.64
C VAL A 84 -21.45 -27.92 -17.21
N LYS A 85 -22.55 -27.96 -17.95
CA LYS A 85 -23.61 -28.94 -17.75
C LYS A 85 -23.18 -30.29 -18.30
N HIS A 86 -23.41 -31.35 -17.52
CA HIS A 86 -23.01 -32.70 -17.87
C HIS A 86 -24.04 -33.76 -17.46
N TRP A 87 -23.81 -34.98 -17.97
CA TRP A 87 -24.55 -36.20 -17.66
C TRP A 87 -23.58 -37.36 -17.51
N GLU A 88 -23.82 -38.24 -16.55
CA GLU A 88 -23.12 -39.53 -16.45
C GLU A 88 -23.58 -40.46 -17.56
N HIS A 89 -22.64 -41.21 -18.15
CA HIS A 89 -22.93 -42.13 -19.23
C HIS A 89 -21.99 -43.33 -19.24
N THR A 90 -22.52 -44.48 -19.63
CA THR A 90 -21.76 -45.72 -19.79
C THR A 90 -21.79 -46.14 -21.25
N CYS A 91 -20.63 -46.33 -21.86
CA CYS A 91 -20.51 -46.72 -23.26
C CYS A 91 -21.17 -48.10 -23.51
N ARG A 92 -22.02 -48.21 -24.53
CA ARG A 92 -22.65 -49.50 -24.88
C ARG A 92 -21.66 -50.55 -25.39
N ASN A 93 -20.54 -50.13 -26.00
CA ASN A 93 -19.53 -51.01 -26.56
C ASN A 93 -18.52 -51.49 -25.50
N CYS A 94 -17.62 -50.62 -25.03
CA CYS A 94 -16.58 -50.98 -24.06
C CYS A 94 -17.00 -50.93 -22.57
N ARG A 95 -18.23 -50.51 -22.25
CA ARG A 95 -18.72 -50.34 -20.85
C ARG A 95 -17.99 -49.31 -19.99
N ALA A 96 -17.10 -48.52 -20.58
CA ALA A 96 -16.44 -47.40 -19.91
C ALA A 96 -17.45 -46.34 -19.43
N GLU A 97 -17.22 -45.80 -18.23
CA GLU A 97 -17.98 -44.68 -17.67
C GLU A 97 -17.30 -43.35 -18.02
N PHE A 98 -18.09 -42.38 -18.46
CA PHE A 98 -17.60 -41.05 -18.81
C PHE A 98 -18.71 -39.99 -18.71
N HIS A 99 -18.32 -38.73 -18.58
CA HIS A 99 -19.23 -37.60 -18.57
C HIS A 99 -19.52 -37.10 -19.99
N VAL A 100 -20.79 -36.99 -20.36
CA VAL A 100 -21.20 -36.24 -21.55
C VAL A 100 -21.38 -34.78 -21.17
N GLU A 101 -20.73 -33.86 -21.88
CA GLU A 101 -20.80 -32.43 -21.62
C GLU A 101 -21.63 -31.72 -22.68
N GLU A 102 -22.48 -30.77 -22.28
CA GLU A 102 -23.32 -30.01 -23.22
C GLU A 102 -22.48 -29.17 -24.19
N ASN A 103 -21.39 -28.60 -23.69
CA ASN A 103 -20.44 -27.78 -24.44
C ASN A 103 -19.02 -28.12 -23.99
N ALA A 104 -18.02 -27.88 -24.83
CA ALA A 104 -16.63 -28.05 -24.42
C ALA A 104 -16.26 -26.97 -23.38
N ALA A 105 -15.78 -27.38 -22.20
CA ALA A 105 -15.21 -26.46 -21.22
C ALA A 105 -13.79 -26.07 -21.65
N ARG A 106 -13.66 -24.92 -22.31
CA ARG A 106 -12.40 -24.38 -22.85
C ARG A 106 -12.34 -22.87 -22.59
N MET A 107 -11.24 -22.37 -22.03
CA MET A 107 -10.93 -20.94 -21.98
C MET A 107 -10.09 -20.50 -23.20
N ALA A 108 -9.38 -21.42 -23.86
CA ALA A 108 -8.61 -21.14 -25.07
C ALA A 108 -8.94 -22.16 -26.19
N PRO A 109 -10.12 -22.09 -26.82
CA PRO A 109 -10.65 -23.20 -27.60
C PRO A 109 -9.80 -23.63 -28.82
N ASP A 110 -9.07 -22.69 -29.41
CA ASP A 110 -8.22 -22.91 -30.60
C ASP A 110 -6.77 -23.28 -30.25
N VAL A 111 -6.46 -23.37 -28.95
CA VAL A 111 -5.14 -23.79 -28.45
C VAL A 111 -5.13 -25.30 -28.22
N PRO A 112 -3.98 -25.99 -28.33
CA PRO A 112 -3.87 -27.41 -28.01
C PRO A 112 -4.34 -27.72 -26.58
N LEU A 113 -5.00 -28.87 -26.42
CA LEU A 113 -5.53 -29.33 -25.14
C LEU A 113 -4.75 -30.54 -24.64
N TYR A 114 -4.17 -30.43 -23.45
CA TYR A 114 -3.67 -31.55 -22.66
C TYR A 114 -4.69 -31.89 -21.57
N VAL A 115 -5.15 -33.14 -21.54
CA VAL A 115 -6.08 -33.64 -20.51
C VAL A 115 -5.26 -34.32 -19.42
N ALA A 116 -5.30 -33.78 -18.21
CA ALA A 116 -4.56 -34.29 -17.07
C ALA A 116 -5.09 -35.68 -16.65
N PRO A 117 -4.23 -36.57 -16.12
CA PRO A 117 -4.67 -37.90 -15.64
C PRO A 117 -5.73 -37.85 -14.54
N SER A 118 -5.81 -36.74 -13.80
CA SER A 118 -6.82 -36.47 -12.77
C SER A 118 -8.21 -36.18 -13.33
N GLU A 119 -8.33 -35.82 -14.61
CA GLU A 119 -9.60 -35.45 -15.22
C GLU A 119 -10.45 -36.69 -15.50
N TYR A 120 -11.69 -36.68 -15.01
CA TYR A 120 -12.63 -37.77 -15.27
C TYR A 120 -12.93 -37.88 -16.78
N PRO A 121 -12.94 -39.09 -17.37
CA PRO A 121 -13.21 -39.29 -18.80
C PRO A 121 -14.45 -38.52 -19.25
N HIS A 122 -14.37 -37.83 -20.38
CA HIS A 122 -15.47 -36.99 -20.87
C HIS A 122 -15.54 -36.96 -22.40
N SER A 123 -16.72 -36.58 -22.90
CA SER A 123 -16.92 -36.23 -24.31
C SER A 123 -17.91 -35.09 -24.42
N THR A 124 -17.64 -34.14 -25.30
CA THR A 124 -18.61 -33.10 -25.65
C THR A 124 -19.71 -33.68 -26.54
N LEU A 125 -20.95 -33.27 -26.30
CA LEU A 125 -22.11 -33.63 -27.09
C LEU A 125 -22.07 -32.94 -28.45
N ASP A 126 -22.03 -33.71 -29.54
CA ASP A 126 -22.31 -33.23 -30.88
C ASP A 126 -23.80 -33.44 -31.17
N ARG A 127 -24.54 -32.35 -31.42
CA ARG A 127 -25.99 -32.45 -31.66
C ARG A 127 -26.36 -33.22 -32.93
N LYS A 128 -25.44 -33.39 -33.87
CA LYS A 128 -25.64 -34.14 -35.12
C LYS A 128 -25.11 -35.57 -35.03
N LYS A 129 -23.95 -35.75 -34.38
CA LYS A 129 -23.25 -37.05 -34.33
C LYS A 129 -23.51 -37.84 -33.05
N GLY A 130 -24.07 -37.22 -32.01
CA GLY A 130 -24.22 -37.82 -30.69
C GLY A 130 -22.95 -37.65 -29.86
N VAL A 131 -22.58 -38.67 -29.09
CA VAL A 131 -21.40 -38.65 -28.23
C VAL A 131 -20.38 -39.68 -28.69
N VAL A 132 -19.09 -39.36 -28.57
CA VAL A 132 -17.99 -40.28 -28.90
C VAL A 132 -17.41 -40.82 -27.60
N CYS A 133 -17.33 -42.14 -27.45
CA CYS A 133 -16.69 -42.73 -26.28
C CYS A 133 -15.19 -42.39 -26.27
N PRO A 134 -14.66 -41.78 -25.19
CA PRO A 134 -13.25 -41.39 -25.13
C PRO A 134 -12.28 -42.58 -25.11
N GLU A 135 -12.76 -43.78 -24.77
CA GLU A 135 -11.91 -44.98 -24.63
C GLU A 135 -11.88 -45.85 -25.90
N CYS A 136 -13.03 -46.08 -26.55
CA CYS A 136 -13.12 -46.95 -27.74
C CYS A 136 -13.47 -46.22 -29.04
N GLY A 137 -13.77 -44.91 -29.01
CA GLY A 137 -14.14 -44.12 -30.18
C GLY A 137 -15.54 -44.37 -30.74
N GLU A 138 -16.33 -45.27 -30.13
CA GLU A 138 -17.68 -45.59 -30.59
C GLU A 138 -18.60 -44.38 -30.47
N THR A 139 -19.30 -44.06 -31.56
CA THR A 139 -20.25 -42.94 -31.63
C THR A 139 -21.67 -43.41 -31.30
N GLN A 140 -22.34 -42.73 -30.37
CA GLN A 140 -23.65 -43.13 -29.87
C GLN A 140 -24.63 -41.96 -29.86
N LEU A 141 -25.82 -42.17 -30.43
CA LEU A 141 -26.95 -41.27 -30.24
C LEU A 141 -27.59 -41.55 -28.88
N ILE A 142 -27.68 -40.52 -28.06
CA ILE A 142 -28.15 -40.59 -26.68
C ILE A 142 -29.30 -39.62 -26.45
N ASN A 143 -30.31 -40.05 -25.70
CA ASN A 143 -31.37 -39.17 -25.21
C ASN A 143 -31.02 -38.74 -23.78
N LEU A 144 -30.73 -37.46 -23.59
CA LEU A 144 -30.22 -36.92 -22.34
C LEU A 144 -31.37 -36.35 -21.49
N GLY A 145 -31.43 -36.75 -20.22
CA GLY A 145 -32.38 -36.22 -19.24
C GLY A 145 -31.99 -34.84 -18.70
N LYS A 146 -32.38 -34.54 -17.45
CA LYS A 146 -31.96 -33.31 -16.77
C LYS A 146 -30.49 -33.42 -16.35
N GLY A 147 -29.62 -32.58 -16.91
CA GLY A 147 -28.20 -32.53 -16.58
C GLY A 147 -27.90 -31.73 -15.31
N THR A 148 -26.73 -31.96 -14.72
CA THR A 148 -26.20 -31.22 -13.56
C THR A 148 -24.95 -30.43 -13.96
N ASN A 149 -24.61 -29.38 -13.21
CA ASN A 149 -23.38 -28.62 -13.47
C ASN A 149 -22.20 -29.26 -12.76
N LYS A 150 -21.07 -29.39 -13.45
CA LYS A 150 -19.77 -29.69 -12.84
C LYS A 150 -18.79 -28.55 -13.09
N LYS A 151 -17.77 -28.47 -12.24
CA LYS A 151 -16.65 -27.55 -12.36
C LYS A 151 -15.49 -28.25 -13.06
N VAL A 152 -14.86 -27.56 -14.00
CA VAL A 152 -13.70 -28.02 -14.75
C VAL A 152 -12.57 -27.03 -14.50
N GLU A 153 -11.45 -27.53 -13.99
CA GLU A 153 -10.23 -26.77 -13.80
C GLU A 153 -9.47 -26.68 -15.11
N LEU A 154 -9.06 -25.48 -15.47
CA LEU A 154 -8.32 -25.20 -16.69
C LEU A 154 -7.13 -24.30 -16.35
N THR A 155 -5.97 -24.63 -16.90
CA THR A 155 -4.75 -23.83 -16.79
C THR A 155 -4.18 -23.55 -18.18
N LEU A 156 -3.81 -22.30 -18.46
CA LEU A 156 -3.21 -21.89 -19.73
C LEU A 156 -1.73 -21.67 -19.52
N LEU A 157 -0.92 -22.35 -20.32
CA LEU A 157 0.53 -22.35 -20.25
C LEU A 157 1.15 -21.68 -21.47
N VAL A 158 2.24 -20.95 -21.25
CA VAL A 158 3.14 -20.47 -22.30
C VAL A 158 4.15 -21.57 -22.62
N HIS A 159 4.27 -21.94 -23.89
CA HIS A 159 5.13 -23.05 -24.30
C HIS A 159 6.63 -22.72 -24.15
N PRO A 160 7.50 -23.71 -23.82
CA PRO A 160 8.94 -23.53 -23.67
C PRO A 160 9.64 -22.92 -24.90
N GLU A 161 9.15 -23.18 -26.12
CA GLU A 161 9.68 -22.57 -27.35
C GLU A 161 9.67 -21.04 -27.30
N TRP A 162 8.62 -20.46 -26.72
CA TRP A 162 8.55 -19.02 -26.54
C TRP A 162 9.42 -18.60 -25.35
N LEU A 163 9.37 -19.33 -24.22
CA LEU A 163 10.19 -19.02 -23.03
C LEU A 163 11.71 -19.05 -23.29
N ALA A 164 12.16 -19.80 -24.29
CA ALA A 164 13.56 -19.84 -24.72
C ALA A 164 14.11 -18.45 -25.10
N GLY A 165 13.26 -17.49 -25.45
CA GLY A 165 13.67 -16.14 -25.85
C GLY A 165 14.21 -16.08 -27.27
N SER A 166 14.98 -15.04 -27.61
CA SER A 166 15.54 -14.85 -28.95
C SER A 166 16.86 -14.08 -28.90
N SER A 167 17.67 -14.19 -29.96
CA SER A 167 18.95 -13.48 -30.07
C SER A 167 18.78 -11.95 -30.00
N LYS A 168 19.89 -11.20 -29.91
CA LYS A 168 19.86 -9.72 -29.98
C LYS A 168 19.54 -9.16 -31.37
N GLN A 169 19.67 -9.98 -32.41
CA GLN A 169 19.63 -9.57 -33.81
C GLN A 169 19.05 -10.70 -34.66
N ASP A 170 18.52 -10.34 -35.82
CA ASP A 170 17.99 -11.28 -36.81
C ASP A 170 19.11 -12.04 -37.56
N SER A 171 18.71 -12.90 -38.51
CA SER A 171 19.62 -13.68 -39.34
C SER A 171 20.50 -12.83 -40.27
N ASN A 172 20.12 -11.58 -40.55
CA ASN A 172 20.89 -10.63 -41.36
C ASN A 172 21.80 -9.73 -40.50
N GLY A 173 21.82 -9.93 -39.18
CA GLY A 173 22.59 -9.12 -38.25
C GLY A 173 21.95 -7.77 -37.90
N GLN A 174 20.69 -7.55 -38.24
CA GLN A 174 19.96 -6.34 -37.86
C GLN A 174 19.45 -6.46 -36.43
N PRO A 175 19.59 -5.43 -35.59
CA PRO A 175 19.20 -5.50 -34.19
C PRO A 175 17.68 -5.59 -34.04
N PHE A 176 17.24 -6.34 -33.03
CA PHE A 176 15.86 -6.33 -32.57
C PHE A 176 15.60 -5.14 -31.62
N GLY A 177 14.38 -4.58 -31.67
CA GLY A 177 13.92 -3.47 -30.84
C GLY A 177 13.08 -3.93 -29.64
N GLY A 178 11.91 -3.33 -29.42
CA GLY A 178 10.96 -3.75 -28.38
C GLY A 178 11.03 -2.97 -27.06
N SER A 179 12.02 -2.09 -26.88
CA SER A 179 12.01 -1.08 -25.83
C SER A 179 11.16 0.14 -26.26
N ALA A 180 10.67 0.94 -25.30
CA ALA A 180 9.88 2.14 -25.60
C ALA A 180 10.63 3.15 -26.48
N GLN A 181 11.96 3.16 -26.41
CA GLN A 181 12.85 4.06 -27.16
C GLN A 181 13.28 3.53 -28.54
N ASP A 182 12.88 2.32 -28.92
CA ASP A 182 13.32 1.72 -30.19
C ASP A 182 12.49 2.22 -31.38
N ASP A 183 13.10 2.23 -32.56
CA ASP A 183 12.45 2.65 -33.80
C ASP A 183 11.42 1.60 -34.29
N VAL A 184 10.59 2.03 -35.24
CA VAL A 184 9.55 1.18 -35.85
C VAL A 184 10.15 -0.08 -36.46
N ALA A 185 11.23 0.04 -37.25
CA ALA A 185 11.78 -1.07 -38.01
C ALA A 185 12.33 -2.18 -37.11
N SER A 186 13.06 -1.82 -36.05
CA SER A 186 13.64 -2.75 -35.08
C SER A 186 12.58 -3.37 -34.18
N SER A 187 11.58 -2.60 -33.77
CA SER A 187 10.45 -3.10 -32.98
C SER A 187 9.61 -4.08 -33.79
N THR A 188 9.29 -3.78 -35.05
CA THR A 188 8.58 -4.71 -35.94
C THR A 188 9.33 -6.01 -36.16
N ARG A 189 10.66 -5.97 -36.38
CA ARG A 189 11.45 -7.22 -36.45
C ARG A 189 11.32 -8.05 -35.17
N TRP A 190 11.34 -7.39 -34.01
CA TRP A 190 11.20 -8.04 -32.71
C TRP A 190 9.81 -8.65 -32.52
N ASP A 191 8.75 -7.89 -32.79
CA ASP A 191 7.37 -8.33 -32.61
C ASP A 191 7.06 -9.53 -33.50
N GLN A 192 7.50 -9.52 -34.76
CA GLN A 192 7.32 -10.63 -35.70
C GLN A 192 8.12 -11.89 -35.30
N GLU A 193 9.37 -11.74 -34.84
CA GLU A 193 10.21 -12.86 -34.35
C GLU A 193 9.59 -13.55 -33.12
N ARG A 194 9.01 -12.76 -32.21
CA ARG A 194 8.39 -13.30 -31.00
C ARG A 194 7.02 -13.91 -31.29
N ALA A 195 6.24 -13.29 -32.17
CA ALA A 195 4.95 -13.79 -32.61
C ALA A 195 5.06 -15.08 -33.44
N SER A 196 6.13 -15.29 -34.21
CA SER A 196 6.31 -16.55 -34.96
C SER A 196 6.61 -17.76 -34.07
N LYS A 197 7.00 -17.53 -32.81
CA LYS A 197 7.38 -18.57 -31.84
C LYS A 197 6.34 -18.78 -30.75
N ILE A 198 5.28 -17.97 -30.71
CA ILE A 198 4.30 -18.09 -29.64
C ILE A 198 3.48 -19.37 -29.81
N ARG A 199 3.42 -20.15 -28.73
CA ARG A 199 2.53 -21.29 -28.61
C ARG A 199 2.00 -21.30 -27.19
N LEU A 200 0.72 -21.58 -27.06
CA LEU A 200 0.06 -21.78 -25.79
C LEU A 200 -0.32 -23.26 -25.65
N LEU A 201 -0.56 -23.72 -24.43
CA LEU A 201 -1.09 -25.05 -24.14
C LEU A 201 -2.14 -24.92 -23.05
N GLU A 202 -3.35 -25.40 -23.33
CA GLU A 202 -4.40 -25.47 -22.32
C GLU A 202 -4.36 -26.85 -21.65
N VAL A 203 -4.31 -26.86 -20.32
CA VAL A 203 -4.39 -28.04 -19.48
C VAL A 203 -5.79 -28.10 -18.90
N ARG A 204 -6.41 -29.28 -18.94
CA ARG A 204 -7.70 -29.56 -18.32
C ARG A 204 -7.57 -30.60 -17.22
N GLY A 205 -8.11 -30.29 -16.05
CA GLY A 205 -7.96 -31.05 -14.81
C GLY A 205 -6.97 -30.39 -13.87
N GLU A 206 -6.69 -31.05 -12.73
CA GLU A 206 -5.67 -30.62 -11.78
C GLU A 206 -4.31 -30.55 -12.49
N LEU A 207 -3.58 -29.45 -12.33
CA LEU A 207 -2.30 -29.21 -13.01
C LEU A 207 -1.24 -30.21 -12.53
N PRO A 208 -0.72 -31.11 -13.40
CA PRO A 208 0.31 -32.07 -13.00
C PRO A 208 1.70 -31.44 -12.96
N ASP A 209 2.65 -32.14 -12.33
CA ASP A 209 4.07 -31.75 -12.25
C ASP A 209 4.72 -31.62 -13.65
N GLU A 210 4.29 -32.44 -14.60
CA GLU A 210 4.76 -32.40 -15.99
C GLU A 210 3.58 -32.49 -16.97
N VAL A 211 3.67 -31.71 -18.04
CA VAL A 211 2.70 -31.73 -19.16
C VAL A 211 3.44 -32.01 -20.46
N THR A 212 2.78 -32.72 -21.38
CA THR A 212 3.32 -32.96 -22.73
C THR A 212 2.46 -32.26 -23.75
N CYS A 213 3.04 -31.33 -24.51
CA CYS A 213 2.30 -30.65 -25.57
C CYS A 213 1.97 -31.67 -26.68
N PRO A 214 0.69 -31.87 -27.03
CA PRO A 214 0.30 -32.88 -28.03
C PRO A 214 0.72 -32.53 -29.45
N GLU A 215 1.03 -31.25 -29.74
CA GLU A 215 1.48 -30.82 -31.06
C GLU A 215 2.99 -30.95 -31.26
N THR A 216 3.78 -30.58 -30.24
CA THR A 216 5.25 -30.56 -30.33
C THR A 216 5.90 -31.81 -29.74
N ASN A 217 5.14 -32.59 -28.96
CA ASN A 217 5.63 -33.71 -28.14
C ASN A 217 6.69 -33.30 -27.10
N VAL A 218 6.79 -32.01 -26.77
CA VAL A 218 7.70 -31.51 -25.74
C VAL A 218 7.03 -31.67 -24.37
N THR A 219 7.75 -32.32 -23.44
CA THR A 219 7.37 -32.44 -22.02
C THR A 219 8.07 -31.38 -21.19
N PHE A 220 7.36 -30.69 -20.30
CA PHE A 220 7.92 -29.66 -19.43
C PHE A 220 7.14 -29.49 -18.12
N ALA A 221 7.79 -28.91 -17.11
CA ALA A 221 7.21 -28.60 -15.81
C ALA A 221 6.50 -27.23 -15.84
N PRO A 222 5.18 -27.15 -15.59
CA PRO A 222 4.41 -25.89 -15.69
C PRO A 222 4.82 -24.80 -14.69
N ASP A 223 5.28 -25.20 -13.50
CA ASP A 223 5.67 -24.33 -12.40
C ASP A 223 7.04 -23.66 -12.63
N VAL A 224 7.85 -24.19 -13.55
CA VAL A 224 9.15 -23.65 -13.91
C VAL A 224 9.03 -22.60 -15.01
N GLY A 225 9.60 -21.43 -14.76
CA GLY A 225 9.79 -20.36 -15.73
C GLY A 225 11.27 -20.05 -15.97
N THR A 226 11.56 -18.80 -16.32
CA THR A 226 12.92 -18.29 -16.61
C THR A 226 13.56 -17.57 -15.43
N VAL A 227 12.82 -17.38 -14.33
CA VAL A 227 13.25 -16.69 -13.10
C VAL A 227 13.69 -17.74 -12.06
N PRO A 228 15.00 -18.03 -11.91
CA PRO A 228 15.47 -19.05 -10.98
C PRO A 228 15.44 -18.59 -9.51
N LYS A 229 15.46 -17.27 -9.26
CA LYS A 229 15.35 -16.65 -7.95
C LYS A 229 14.89 -15.20 -8.07
N LYS A 230 14.46 -14.61 -6.95
CA LYS A 230 13.97 -13.22 -6.88
C LYS A 230 14.94 -12.24 -7.55
N SER A 231 14.41 -11.37 -8.40
CA SER A 231 15.14 -10.35 -9.16
C SER A 231 16.14 -10.85 -10.20
N ASN A 232 16.18 -12.15 -10.51
CA ASN A 232 17.09 -12.71 -11.49
C ASN A 232 16.36 -13.42 -12.63
N TYR A 233 17.03 -13.58 -13.76
CA TYR A 233 16.60 -14.47 -14.84
C TYR A 233 17.79 -15.31 -15.32
N ALA A 234 17.52 -16.53 -15.80
CA ALA A 234 18.50 -17.38 -16.46
C ALA A 234 18.43 -17.14 -17.97
N CYS A 235 19.57 -16.83 -18.60
CA CYS A 235 19.63 -16.65 -20.04
C CYS A 235 19.28 -17.95 -20.78
N GLY A 236 18.28 -17.92 -21.65
CA GLY A 236 17.83 -19.08 -22.44
C GLY A 236 18.84 -19.62 -23.46
N ALA A 237 19.93 -18.88 -23.74
CA ALA A 237 21.00 -19.34 -24.64
C ALA A 237 22.24 -19.84 -23.90
N CYS A 238 22.78 -19.08 -22.95
CA CYS A 238 24.04 -19.41 -22.27
C CYS A 238 23.87 -19.91 -20.82
N GLY A 239 22.64 -19.95 -20.30
CA GLY A 239 22.33 -20.42 -18.95
C GLY A 239 22.76 -19.48 -17.81
N THR A 240 23.44 -18.37 -18.11
CA THR A 240 23.94 -17.45 -17.08
C THR A 240 22.78 -16.76 -16.36
N VAL A 241 22.80 -16.85 -15.01
CA VAL A 241 21.85 -16.17 -14.13
C VAL A 241 22.33 -14.75 -13.86
N GLN A 242 21.49 -13.76 -14.17
CA GLN A 242 21.84 -12.34 -14.06
C GLN A 242 20.74 -11.56 -13.34
N ASP A 243 21.10 -10.44 -12.73
CA ASP A 243 20.13 -9.54 -12.10
C ASP A 243 19.36 -8.75 -13.17
N VAL A 244 18.05 -8.68 -12.99
CA VAL A 244 17.15 -8.01 -13.94
C VAL A 244 17.45 -6.51 -13.98
N LEU A 245 17.61 -5.84 -12.84
CA LEU A 245 17.87 -4.40 -12.80
C LEU A 245 19.22 -4.07 -13.44
N ASP A 246 20.28 -4.81 -13.11
CA ASP A 246 21.62 -4.55 -13.66
C ASP A 246 21.68 -4.69 -15.18
N THR A 247 21.04 -5.73 -15.72
CA THR A 247 21.01 -5.96 -17.18
C THR A 247 20.16 -4.94 -17.93
N ILE A 248 19.09 -4.44 -17.32
CA ILE A 248 18.24 -3.40 -17.92
C ILE A 248 18.93 -2.04 -17.83
N LYS A 249 19.49 -1.71 -16.67
CA LYS A 249 20.22 -0.46 -16.44
C LYS A 249 21.38 -0.28 -17.43
N SER A 250 22.15 -1.34 -17.65
CA SER A 250 23.26 -1.34 -18.63
C SER A 250 22.81 -1.13 -20.08
N SER A 251 21.55 -1.42 -20.41
CA SER A 251 21.00 -1.16 -21.75
C SER A 251 20.69 0.32 -22.01
N GLY A 252 20.50 1.12 -20.95
CA GLY A 252 20.09 2.53 -21.06
C GLY A 252 18.66 2.75 -21.60
N LYS A 253 17.90 1.68 -21.84
CA LYS A 253 16.53 1.69 -22.37
C LYS A 253 15.59 0.93 -21.45
N THR A 254 14.27 1.05 -21.66
CA THR A 254 13.33 0.15 -20.96
C THR A 254 13.64 -1.29 -21.36
N GLY A 255 13.24 -2.25 -20.53
CA GLY A 255 13.32 -3.65 -20.94
C GLY A 255 12.53 -3.91 -22.23
N PRO A 256 13.07 -4.69 -23.18
CA PRO A 256 12.32 -5.10 -24.36
C PRO A 256 11.05 -5.85 -23.94
N MET A 257 9.91 -5.46 -24.49
CA MET A 257 8.61 -6.08 -24.22
C MET A 257 8.18 -6.88 -25.44
N ALA A 258 7.52 -8.03 -25.25
CA ALA A 258 6.89 -8.77 -26.35
C ALA A 258 5.51 -9.28 -25.94
N GLY A 259 4.56 -9.21 -26.88
CA GLY A 259 3.23 -9.78 -26.73
C GLY A 259 3.31 -11.31 -26.73
N TYR A 260 2.51 -11.95 -25.88
CA TYR A 260 2.48 -13.42 -25.81
C TYR A 260 1.07 -14.01 -25.79
N ALA A 261 0.05 -13.22 -25.45
CA ALA A 261 -1.32 -13.65 -25.53
C ALA A 261 -2.28 -12.47 -25.63
N VAL A 262 -3.50 -12.76 -26.05
CA VAL A 262 -4.64 -11.86 -25.95
C VAL A 262 -5.78 -12.57 -25.23
N GLN A 263 -6.56 -11.80 -24.46
CA GLN A 263 -7.91 -12.21 -24.07
C GLN A 263 -8.89 -11.45 -24.97
N GLY A 264 -9.77 -12.18 -25.64
CA GLY A 264 -10.82 -11.63 -26.49
C GLY A 264 -12.21 -11.83 -25.89
N TYR A 265 -13.18 -11.11 -26.44
CA TYR A 265 -14.60 -11.27 -26.18
C TYR A 265 -15.35 -11.47 -27.49
N ALA A 266 -16.17 -12.51 -27.57
CA ALA A 266 -17.00 -12.85 -28.71
C ALA A 266 -18.49 -12.73 -28.34
N PRO A 267 -19.20 -11.68 -28.79
CA PRO A 267 -20.60 -11.44 -28.44
C PRO A 267 -21.56 -12.58 -28.83
N LYS A 268 -21.30 -13.27 -29.95
CA LYS A 268 -22.15 -14.40 -30.39
C LYS A 268 -22.01 -15.60 -29.46
N ARG A 269 -20.79 -15.90 -29.00
CA ARG A 269 -20.52 -16.98 -28.03
C ARG A 269 -21.21 -16.72 -26.71
N ASP A 270 -21.15 -15.48 -26.22
CA ASP A 270 -21.84 -15.07 -24.99
C ASP A 270 -23.35 -15.29 -25.11
N LYS A 271 -23.97 -14.79 -26.20
CA LYS A 271 -25.39 -14.97 -26.48
C LYS A 271 -25.81 -16.43 -26.63
N SER A 272 -24.93 -17.30 -27.12
CA SER A 272 -25.21 -18.74 -27.21
C SER A 272 -25.13 -19.49 -25.87
N GLY A 273 -24.72 -18.82 -24.78
CA GLY A 273 -24.48 -19.44 -23.49
C GLY A 273 -23.25 -20.35 -23.50
N ALA A 274 -22.26 -20.06 -24.36
CA ALA A 274 -21.03 -20.83 -24.38
C ALA A 274 -20.30 -20.67 -23.04
N PRO A 275 -19.61 -21.71 -22.55
CA PRO A 275 -18.81 -21.59 -21.34
C PRO A 275 -17.81 -20.43 -21.45
N TYR A 276 -17.53 -19.79 -20.31
CA TYR A 276 -16.68 -18.59 -20.17
C TYR A 276 -17.27 -17.25 -20.64
N SER A 277 -18.60 -17.15 -20.82
CA SER A 277 -19.30 -15.86 -21.05
C SER A 277 -18.73 -15.08 -22.24
N GLY A 278 -18.52 -15.78 -23.35
CA GLY A 278 -17.97 -15.21 -24.58
C GLY A 278 -16.49 -14.84 -24.55
N ARG A 279 -15.82 -14.88 -23.39
CA ARG A 279 -14.38 -14.64 -23.29
C ARG A 279 -13.58 -15.83 -23.81
N PHE A 280 -12.39 -15.56 -24.29
CA PHE A 280 -11.42 -16.58 -24.70
C PHE A 280 -10.00 -16.03 -24.67
N PHE A 281 -9.02 -16.92 -24.54
CA PHE A 281 -7.61 -16.61 -24.77
C PHE A 281 -7.16 -17.09 -26.15
N ALA A 282 -6.24 -16.36 -26.75
CA ALA A 282 -5.56 -16.72 -27.99
C ALA A 282 -4.08 -16.31 -27.93
N PRO A 283 -3.19 -16.98 -28.69
CA PRO A 283 -1.79 -16.56 -28.81
C PRO A 283 -1.70 -15.18 -29.47
N PHE A 284 -0.69 -14.39 -29.07
CA PHE A 284 -0.34 -13.14 -29.77
C PHE A 284 0.43 -13.48 -31.05
N ASP A 285 -0.31 -13.90 -32.08
CA ASP A 285 0.23 -14.34 -33.36
C ASP A 285 0.74 -13.18 -34.25
N GLN A 286 1.19 -13.51 -35.46
CA GLN A 286 1.73 -12.55 -36.41
C GLN A 286 0.70 -11.50 -36.87
N ASN A 287 -0.60 -11.82 -36.85
CA ASN A 287 -1.65 -10.86 -37.17
C ASN A 287 -1.76 -9.80 -36.07
N HIS A 288 -1.73 -10.22 -34.80
CA HIS A 288 -1.70 -9.29 -33.67
C HIS A 288 -0.42 -8.44 -33.65
N ALA A 289 0.73 -9.03 -34.00
CA ALA A 289 1.98 -8.28 -34.16
C ALA A 289 1.85 -7.22 -35.26
N ALA A 290 1.32 -7.57 -36.44
CA ALA A 290 1.10 -6.63 -37.53
C ALA A 290 0.13 -5.49 -37.17
N GLN A 291 -0.91 -5.76 -36.39
CA GLN A 291 -1.83 -4.74 -35.88
C GLN A 291 -1.13 -3.76 -34.93
N TYR A 292 -0.27 -4.27 -34.03
CA TYR A 292 0.50 -3.45 -33.12
C TYR A 292 1.56 -2.63 -33.86
N ASP A 293 2.26 -3.24 -34.82
CA ASP A 293 3.22 -2.59 -35.71
C ASP A 293 2.59 -1.43 -36.49
N ALA A 294 1.37 -1.63 -37.02
CA ALA A 294 0.62 -0.58 -37.71
C ALA A 294 0.26 0.59 -36.77
N ALA A 295 -0.08 0.30 -35.51
CA ALA A 295 -0.31 1.33 -34.50
C ALA A 295 0.98 2.10 -34.15
N LEU A 296 2.11 1.41 -34.04
CA LEU A 296 3.42 2.04 -33.83
C LEU A 296 3.84 2.92 -35.02
N ALA A 297 3.65 2.46 -36.25
CA ALA A 297 3.92 3.26 -37.45
C ALA A 297 3.05 4.52 -37.51
N GLU A 298 1.76 4.41 -37.17
CA GLU A 298 0.88 5.58 -37.09
C GLU A 298 1.26 6.53 -35.96
N TRP A 299 1.61 6.00 -34.79
CA TRP A 299 2.13 6.80 -33.67
C TRP A 299 3.32 7.64 -34.12
N GLU A 300 4.31 7.02 -34.76
CA GLU A 300 5.52 7.71 -35.21
C GLU A 300 5.22 8.81 -36.23
N ALA A 301 4.27 8.57 -37.15
CA ALA A 301 3.85 9.56 -38.15
C ALA A 301 3.09 10.76 -37.56
N ARG A 302 2.37 10.55 -36.45
CA ARG A 302 1.42 11.54 -35.88
C ARG A 302 1.93 12.27 -34.64
N LYS A 303 2.87 11.68 -33.89
CA LYS A 303 3.32 12.20 -32.59
C LYS A 303 3.89 13.62 -32.65
N GLU A 304 4.52 14.01 -33.77
CA GLU A 304 5.08 15.36 -33.98
C GLU A 304 4.20 16.25 -34.87
N THR A 305 3.04 15.77 -35.30
CA THR A 305 2.12 16.53 -36.15
C THR A 305 0.85 16.85 -35.38
N ASP A 306 -0.25 16.17 -35.67
CA ASP A 306 -1.56 16.48 -35.14
C ASP A 306 -1.74 16.07 -33.67
N LEU A 307 -0.81 15.26 -33.12
CA LEU A 307 -0.80 14.80 -31.73
C LEU A 307 0.26 15.49 -30.87
N ALA A 308 1.11 16.37 -31.42
CA ALA A 308 2.27 16.95 -30.71
C ALA A 308 1.93 17.69 -29.41
N ALA A 309 0.72 18.22 -29.30
CA ALA A 309 0.23 18.92 -28.12
C ALA A 309 -0.40 18.00 -27.05
N TYR A 310 -0.55 16.70 -27.32
CA TYR A 310 -1.41 15.79 -26.54
C TYR A 310 -0.68 14.60 -25.92
N TRP A 311 0.65 14.62 -25.82
CA TRP A 311 1.43 13.65 -25.05
C TRP A 311 2.58 14.31 -24.27
N PRO A 312 2.94 13.75 -23.08
CA PRO A 312 3.96 14.34 -22.22
C PRO A 312 5.37 14.00 -22.69
N ARG A 313 6.24 15.02 -22.74
CA ARG A 313 7.65 14.90 -23.16
C ARG A 313 8.64 15.09 -22.02
N SER A 314 8.15 15.39 -20.83
CA SER A 314 8.96 15.72 -19.66
C SER A 314 9.70 14.50 -19.10
N GLU A 315 10.88 14.76 -18.54
CA GLU A 315 11.68 13.78 -17.81
C GLU A 315 10.98 13.43 -16.47
N LEU A 316 11.35 12.32 -15.85
CA LEU A 316 10.94 12.05 -14.48
C LEU A 316 11.68 13.03 -13.54
N PRO A 317 10.96 13.81 -12.70
CA PRO A 317 11.61 14.66 -11.73
C PRO A 317 12.33 13.83 -10.66
N TYR A 318 13.46 14.33 -10.18
CA TYR A 318 14.18 13.73 -9.06
C TYR A 318 13.30 13.72 -7.81
N GLY A 319 13.16 12.56 -7.19
CA GLY A 319 12.25 12.34 -6.08
C GLY A 319 12.48 11.01 -5.37
N PHE A 320 11.90 10.85 -4.20
CA PHE A 320 12.01 9.60 -3.44
C PHE A 320 11.30 8.45 -4.15
N MET A 321 10.05 8.65 -4.58
CA MET A 321 9.22 7.65 -5.27
C MET A 321 9.75 7.30 -6.66
N THR A 322 10.39 8.25 -7.34
CA THR A 322 10.92 8.05 -8.70
C THR A 322 12.37 7.55 -8.71
N HIS A 323 13.27 8.06 -7.88
CA HIS A 323 14.71 7.79 -7.99
C HIS A 323 15.30 6.95 -6.85
N HIS A 324 14.67 6.89 -5.68
CA HIS A 324 15.21 6.15 -4.52
C HIS A 324 14.48 4.84 -4.26
N LEU A 325 13.15 4.86 -4.33
CA LEU A 325 12.34 3.71 -4.00
C LEU A 325 12.54 2.59 -5.05
N GLN A 326 12.64 1.34 -4.58
CA GLN A 326 12.69 0.14 -5.43
C GLN A 326 13.81 0.13 -6.49
N GLY A 327 14.94 0.76 -6.18
CA GLY A 327 16.08 0.79 -7.09
C GLY A 327 16.03 1.91 -8.15
N GLY A 328 15.02 2.79 -8.09
CA GLY A 328 14.90 3.96 -8.97
C GLY A 328 14.35 3.62 -10.35
N VAL A 329 13.22 4.21 -10.70
CA VAL A 329 12.50 4.05 -11.96
C VAL A 329 13.39 4.29 -13.19
N PRO A 330 14.26 5.32 -13.23
CA PRO A 330 15.19 5.53 -14.35
C PRO A 330 16.19 4.40 -14.55
N ASN A 331 16.57 3.66 -13.49
CA ASN A 331 17.47 2.51 -13.62
C ASN A 331 16.81 1.32 -14.36
N HIS A 332 15.48 1.32 -14.48
CA HIS A 332 14.75 0.39 -15.33
C HIS A 332 14.52 0.91 -16.75
N GLY A 333 15.14 2.05 -17.12
CA GLY A 333 15.04 2.68 -18.43
C GLY A 333 13.83 3.59 -18.62
N PHE A 334 13.03 3.80 -17.57
CA PHE A 334 11.90 4.73 -17.60
C PHE A 334 12.38 6.13 -17.20
N THR A 335 12.89 6.89 -18.17
CA THR A 335 13.48 8.21 -17.95
C THR A 335 12.52 9.37 -18.18
N HIS A 336 11.47 9.15 -18.98
CA HIS A 336 10.43 10.14 -19.28
C HIS A 336 9.04 9.55 -19.07
N TRP A 337 8.02 10.38 -18.81
CA TRP A 337 6.66 9.89 -18.55
C TRP A 337 6.08 9.05 -19.70
N TRP A 338 6.39 9.41 -20.95
CA TRP A 338 5.94 8.65 -22.12
C TRP A 338 6.53 7.23 -22.19
N THR A 339 7.69 6.97 -21.58
CA THR A 339 8.31 5.64 -21.58
C THR A 339 7.52 4.62 -20.76
N MET A 340 6.58 5.07 -19.92
CA MET A 340 5.68 4.21 -19.13
C MET A 340 4.54 3.62 -19.96
N PHE A 341 4.47 3.92 -21.25
CA PHE A 341 3.41 3.51 -22.17
C PHE A 341 4.03 2.88 -23.41
N ASN A 342 3.35 1.89 -23.99
CA ASN A 342 3.71 1.39 -25.31
C ASN A 342 3.17 2.35 -26.41
N PRO A 343 3.70 2.28 -27.64
CA PRO A 343 3.27 3.11 -28.77
C PRO A 343 1.76 3.08 -29.06
N ARG A 344 1.12 1.91 -28.97
CA ARG A 344 -0.33 1.78 -29.17
C ARG A 344 -1.11 2.51 -28.07
N GLN A 345 -0.67 2.43 -26.81
CA GLN A 345 -1.21 3.21 -25.70
C GLN A 345 -1.01 4.71 -25.90
N LEU A 346 0.19 5.17 -26.29
CA LEU A 346 0.47 6.58 -26.56
C LEU A 346 -0.43 7.14 -27.68
N LEU A 347 -0.62 6.38 -28.76
CA LEU A 347 -1.51 6.74 -29.86
C LEU A 347 -2.96 6.87 -29.39
N VAL A 348 -3.46 5.93 -28.58
CA VAL A 348 -4.82 5.97 -28.05
C VAL A 348 -5.01 7.14 -27.08
N HIS A 349 -4.10 7.30 -26.11
CA HIS A 349 -4.20 8.36 -25.09
C HIS A 349 -4.16 9.76 -25.69
N SER A 350 -3.25 9.98 -26.64
CA SER A 350 -3.11 11.28 -27.30
C SER A 350 -4.35 11.63 -28.14
N GLN A 351 -4.91 10.64 -28.86
CA GLN A 351 -6.14 10.83 -29.62
C GLN A 351 -7.35 11.06 -28.71
N LEU A 352 -7.43 10.35 -27.59
CA LEU A 352 -8.51 10.51 -26.62
C LEU A 352 -8.45 11.89 -25.97
N LEU A 353 -7.28 12.33 -25.53
CA LEU A 353 -7.09 13.66 -24.94
C LEU A 353 -7.40 14.77 -25.95
N LYS A 354 -6.93 14.63 -27.19
CA LYS A 354 -7.29 15.53 -28.30
C LYS A 354 -8.79 15.57 -28.54
N SER A 355 -9.44 14.42 -28.53
CA SER A 355 -10.89 14.30 -28.72
C SER A 355 -11.66 15.02 -27.62
N ILE A 356 -11.27 14.81 -26.36
CA ILE A 356 -11.86 15.50 -25.20
C ILE A 356 -11.70 17.01 -25.32
N ALA A 357 -10.56 17.49 -25.85
CA ALA A 357 -10.30 18.91 -25.98
C ALA A 357 -10.99 19.59 -27.18
N THR A 358 -11.25 18.86 -28.28
CA THR A 358 -11.57 19.49 -29.57
C THR A 358 -12.86 19.01 -30.24
N ILE A 359 -13.38 17.83 -29.91
CA ILE A 359 -14.59 17.30 -30.58
C ILE A 359 -15.84 17.96 -30.01
N GLY A 360 -16.76 18.30 -30.91
CA GLY A 360 -18.09 18.85 -30.61
C GLY A 360 -18.08 20.23 -29.97
N ASP A 361 -19.28 20.81 -29.83
CA ASP A 361 -19.50 22.11 -29.18
C ASP A 361 -19.95 21.94 -27.72
N TYR A 362 -19.15 21.21 -26.94
CA TYR A 362 -19.40 21.01 -25.51
C TYR A 362 -18.82 22.15 -24.67
N ASP A 363 -19.54 22.54 -23.61
CA ASP A 363 -19.03 23.45 -22.61
C ASP A 363 -17.77 22.87 -21.93
N TRP A 364 -16.99 23.76 -21.33
CA TRP A 364 -15.73 23.34 -20.75
C TRP A 364 -15.90 22.49 -19.48
N GLN A 365 -16.92 22.75 -18.68
CA GLN A 365 -17.18 22.00 -17.45
C GLN A 365 -17.43 20.51 -17.75
N THR A 366 -18.11 20.24 -18.86
CA THR A 366 -18.31 18.89 -19.39
C THR A 366 -16.98 18.26 -19.79
N ARG A 367 -16.08 19.01 -20.46
CA ARG A 367 -14.75 18.50 -20.82
C ARG A 367 -13.92 18.16 -19.59
N GLU A 368 -13.96 19.00 -18.56
CA GLU A 368 -13.28 18.73 -17.27
C GLU A 368 -13.79 17.48 -16.59
N TYR A 369 -15.11 17.28 -16.63
CA TYR A 369 -15.72 16.09 -16.08
C TYR A 369 -15.20 14.82 -16.77
N VAL A 370 -15.08 14.85 -18.10
CA VAL A 370 -14.53 13.74 -18.89
C VAL A 370 -13.02 13.57 -18.68
N LEU A 371 -12.26 14.64 -18.39
CA LEU A 371 -10.85 14.53 -18.01
C LEU A 371 -10.64 13.74 -16.71
N GLY A 372 -11.62 13.75 -15.79
CA GLY A 372 -11.62 12.86 -14.62
C GLY A 372 -11.64 11.37 -14.99
N ALA A 373 -12.43 11.01 -16.01
CA ALA A 373 -12.43 9.64 -16.55
C ALA A 373 -11.12 9.30 -17.28
N PHE A 374 -10.54 10.28 -17.99
CA PHE A 374 -9.23 10.13 -18.64
C PHE A 374 -8.11 9.84 -17.64
N GLN A 375 -8.10 10.51 -16.49
CA GLN A 375 -7.18 10.20 -15.39
C GLN A 375 -7.28 8.72 -14.96
N GLN A 376 -8.50 8.20 -14.77
CA GLN A 376 -8.70 6.80 -14.40
C GLN A 376 -8.28 5.83 -15.51
N TYR A 377 -8.51 6.21 -16.78
CA TYR A 377 -8.09 5.41 -17.92
C TYR A 377 -6.55 5.28 -17.98
N LEU A 378 -5.79 6.37 -17.77
CA LEU A 378 -4.32 6.37 -17.79
C LEU A 378 -3.70 5.32 -16.85
N ARG A 379 -4.16 5.24 -15.59
CA ARG A 379 -3.62 4.25 -14.63
C ARG A 379 -3.99 2.81 -14.96
N ASN A 380 -5.07 2.58 -15.71
CA ASN A 380 -5.45 1.26 -16.17
C ASN A 380 -4.69 0.85 -17.45
N GLN A 381 -4.01 1.80 -18.10
CA GLN A 381 -3.49 1.66 -19.46
C GLN A 381 -2.06 2.14 -19.59
N CYS A 382 -1.16 1.46 -18.88
CA CYS A 382 0.27 1.72 -18.90
C CYS A 382 1.03 0.41 -18.70
N LEU A 383 2.35 0.46 -18.83
CA LEU A 383 3.27 -0.67 -18.64
C LEU A 383 3.49 -1.04 -17.16
N PHE A 384 2.62 -0.59 -16.26
CA PHE A 384 2.63 -0.89 -14.83
C PHE A 384 1.37 -1.64 -14.38
N SER A 385 0.34 -1.72 -15.23
CA SER A 385 -0.83 -2.57 -15.03
C SER A 385 -0.45 -4.06 -15.16
N PHE A 386 -0.98 -4.91 -14.28
CA PHE A 386 -0.67 -6.34 -14.27
C PHE A 386 -1.93 -7.20 -14.15
N TRP A 387 -1.84 -8.49 -14.46
CA TRP A 387 -2.97 -9.40 -14.41
C TRP A 387 -3.28 -9.85 -12.98
N ASN A 388 -4.56 -9.88 -12.61
CA ASN A 388 -5.03 -10.56 -11.41
C ASN A 388 -5.76 -11.85 -11.82
N PRO A 389 -5.12 -13.03 -11.72
CA PRO A 389 -5.71 -14.30 -12.10
C PRO A 389 -6.99 -14.65 -11.31
N GLN A 390 -7.06 -14.25 -10.04
CA GLN A 390 -8.20 -14.56 -9.17
C GLN A 390 -9.46 -13.81 -9.63
N ARG A 391 -9.31 -12.54 -10.03
CA ARG A 391 -10.40 -11.70 -10.53
C ARG A 391 -10.59 -11.78 -12.03
N ASP A 392 -9.64 -12.39 -12.76
CA ASP A 392 -9.68 -12.53 -14.22
C ASP A 392 -9.86 -11.17 -14.93
N THR A 393 -9.14 -10.18 -14.41
CA THR A 393 -9.11 -8.77 -14.86
C THR A 393 -7.75 -8.14 -14.55
N PRO A 394 -7.36 -7.03 -15.20
CA PRO A 394 -6.15 -6.30 -14.83
C PRO A 394 -6.30 -5.58 -13.49
N GLU A 395 -5.19 -5.40 -12.79
CA GLU A 395 -5.01 -4.43 -11.71
C GLU A 395 -4.32 -3.17 -12.24
N PRO A 396 -4.85 -1.98 -11.92
CA PRO A 396 -4.27 -0.74 -12.38
C PRO A 396 -2.94 -0.45 -11.70
N MET A 397 -2.17 0.44 -12.34
CA MET A 397 -1.10 1.16 -11.68
C MET A 397 -1.61 1.84 -10.41
N PHE A 398 -0.74 1.91 -9.40
CA PHE A 398 -1.09 2.35 -8.04
C PHE A 398 -2.15 1.51 -7.33
N SER A 399 -2.28 0.22 -7.67
CA SER A 399 -2.82 -0.77 -6.73
C SER A 399 -1.92 -0.93 -5.50
N ASN A 400 -0.61 -0.70 -5.69
CA ASN A 400 0.34 -0.32 -4.65
C ASN A 400 0.89 1.06 -4.99
N ASN A 401 0.91 2.00 -4.05
CA ASN A 401 1.30 3.40 -4.26
C ASN A 401 2.82 3.58 -4.48
N ASN A 402 3.34 3.07 -5.61
CA ASN A 402 4.75 3.18 -6.02
C ASN A 402 4.89 2.96 -7.54
N TYR A 403 6.09 3.23 -8.05
CA TYR A 403 6.46 3.04 -9.45
C TYR A 403 7.21 1.72 -9.70
N HIS A 404 6.85 0.62 -9.04
CA HIS A 404 7.52 -0.67 -9.24
C HIS A 404 7.25 -1.24 -10.64
N PRO A 405 8.23 -1.32 -11.55
CA PRO A 405 7.99 -1.90 -12.87
C PRO A 405 7.64 -3.38 -12.77
N LYS A 406 6.73 -3.87 -13.61
CA LYS A 406 6.35 -5.30 -13.64
C LYS A 406 7.11 -6.04 -14.74
N SER A 407 7.26 -7.35 -14.57
CA SER A 407 7.86 -8.21 -15.60
C SER A 407 6.82 -8.67 -16.62
N THR A 408 5.59 -8.91 -16.17
CA THR A 408 4.43 -9.16 -17.01
C THR A 408 3.43 -8.02 -16.83
N VAL A 409 2.95 -7.48 -17.94
CA VAL A 409 2.04 -6.33 -17.95
C VAL A 409 0.85 -6.61 -18.85
N VAL A 410 -0.26 -5.93 -18.57
CA VAL A 410 -1.49 -6.08 -19.34
C VAL A 410 -1.83 -4.72 -19.96
N GLU A 411 -1.93 -4.70 -21.27
CA GLU A 411 -2.56 -3.62 -22.00
C GLU A 411 -4.05 -3.93 -22.16
N ASN A 412 -4.88 -2.91 -22.07
CA ASN A 412 -6.32 -3.06 -22.12
C ASN A 412 -6.88 -2.27 -23.31
N CYS A 413 -8.05 -2.66 -23.81
CA CYS A 413 -8.64 -2.07 -25.00
C CYS A 413 -9.54 -0.88 -24.65
N VAL A 414 -9.55 0.14 -25.51
CA VAL A 414 -10.37 1.36 -25.30
C VAL A 414 -11.86 1.13 -25.61
N PHE A 415 -12.19 0.25 -26.55
CA PHE A 415 -13.53 0.12 -27.14
C PHE A 415 -14.54 -0.78 -26.40
N PRO A 416 -14.15 -1.94 -25.85
CA PRO A 416 -15.10 -2.92 -25.32
C PRO A 416 -15.94 -2.36 -24.17
N ALA A 417 -17.20 -2.78 -24.10
CA ALA A 417 -18.03 -2.58 -22.92
C ALA A 417 -17.68 -3.58 -21.81
N LEU A 418 -17.20 -4.77 -22.17
CA LEU A 418 -16.78 -5.79 -21.22
C LEU A 418 -15.34 -5.54 -20.74
N GLY A 419 -15.12 -5.72 -19.44
CA GLY A 419 -13.79 -5.64 -18.84
C GLY A 419 -13.67 -4.51 -17.83
N ARG A 420 -12.51 -4.46 -17.17
CA ARG A 420 -12.18 -3.45 -16.15
C ARG A 420 -11.10 -2.53 -16.70
N GLY A 421 -11.26 -1.22 -16.54
CA GLY A 421 -10.27 -0.21 -16.91
C GLY A 421 -10.26 0.19 -18.39
N ASN A 422 -11.21 -0.31 -19.18
CA ASN A 422 -11.52 0.20 -20.51
C ASN A 422 -12.16 1.61 -20.40
N TRP A 423 -12.41 2.29 -21.51
CA TRP A 423 -12.98 3.64 -21.48
C TRP A 423 -14.37 3.67 -20.82
N ALA A 424 -15.25 2.71 -21.18
CA ALA A 424 -16.60 2.63 -20.65
C ALA A 424 -16.62 2.55 -19.11
N SER A 425 -15.87 1.61 -18.53
CA SER A 425 -15.74 1.46 -17.07
C SER A 425 -15.03 2.64 -16.40
N SER A 426 -14.11 3.33 -17.10
CA SER A 426 -13.46 4.52 -16.56
C SER A 426 -14.39 5.74 -16.52
N THR A 427 -15.41 5.78 -17.39
CA THR A 427 -16.43 6.83 -17.41
C THR A 427 -17.62 6.56 -16.48
N GLU A 428 -17.86 5.31 -16.10
CA GLU A 428 -19.01 4.89 -15.28
C GLU A 428 -19.09 5.66 -13.96
N GLY A 429 -18.00 5.73 -13.20
CA GLY A 429 -17.99 6.43 -11.92
C GLY A 429 -18.26 7.93 -12.02
N ALA A 430 -17.94 8.57 -13.16
CA ALA A 430 -18.34 9.96 -13.41
C ALA A 430 -19.87 10.04 -13.61
N LEU A 431 -20.46 9.16 -14.41
CA LEU A 431 -21.91 9.15 -14.59
C LEU A 431 -22.66 8.86 -13.27
N GLU A 432 -22.18 7.89 -12.49
CA GLU A 432 -22.73 7.54 -11.18
C GLU A 432 -22.62 8.70 -10.17
N ALA A 433 -21.50 9.41 -10.17
CA ALA A 433 -21.33 10.59 -9.31
C ALA A 433 -22.31 11.70 -9.68
N ARG A 434 -22.57 11.91 -10.97
CA ARG A 434 -23.58 12.88 -11.43
C ARG A 434 -24.99 12.45 -11.04
N GLU A 435 -25.31 11.18 -11.20
CA GLU A 435 -26.60 10.62 -10.80
C GLU A 435 -26.82 10.76 -9.28
N TRP A 436 -25.82 10.40 -8.47
CA TRP A 436 -25.85 10.60 -7.02
C TRP A 436 -26.00 12.07 -6.65
N ALA A 437 -25.31 13.00 -7.32
CA ALA A 437 -25.45 14.42 -7.03
C ALA A 437 -26.86 14.97 -7.35
N LEU A 438 -27.56 14.38 -8.33
CA LEU A 438 -28.94 14.73 -8.68
C LEU A 438 -29.97 14.08 -7.74
N GLN A 439 -29.69 12.85 -7.29
CA GLN A 439 -30.54 12.09 -6.36
C GLN A 439 -29.67 11.44 -5.27
N PRO A 440 -29.28 12.20 -4.25
CA PRO A 440 -28.38 11.72 -3.21
C PRO A 440 -29.01 10.55 -2.48
N TRP A 441 -28.17 9.56 -2.20
CA TRP A 441 -28.55 8.40 -1.42
C TRP A 441 -27.45 8.04 -0.42
N GLU A 442 -27.86 7.45 0.70
CA GLU A 442 -26.98 6.92 1.75
C GLU A 442 -27.22 5.42 1.91
N ALA A 443 -26.19 4.69 2.36
CA ALA A 443 -26.31 3.26 2.63
C ALA A 443 -26.67 3.02 4.10
N VAL A 444 -27.79 2.33 4.35
CA VAL A 444 -28.15 1.86 5.69
C VAL A 444 -27.79 0.38 5.82
N SER A 445 -26.97 0.04 6.82
CA SER A 445 -26.64 -1.35 7.15
C SER A 445 -27.86 -2.07 7.70
N ALA A 446 -28.20 -3.24 7.13
CA ALA A 446 -29.30 -4.06 7.62
C ALA A 446 -29.05 -4.54 9.06
N GLU A 447 -27.80 -4.88 9.40
CA GLU A 447 -27.44 -5.27 10.76
C GLU A 447 -27.59 -4.12 11.78
N GLY A 448 -27.10 -2.92 11.44
CA GLY A 448 -27.31 -1.73 12.25
C GLY A 448 -28.80 -1.43 12.46
N LEU A 449 -29.61 -1.64 11.43
CA LEU A 449 -31.05 -1.47 11.50
C LEU A 449 -31.71 -2.52 12.40
N LYS A 450 -31.34 -3.81 12.30
CA LYS A 450 -31.86 -4.87 13.20
C LYS A 450 -31.69 -4.56 14.68
N ARG A 451 -30.63 -3.84 15.06
CA ARG A 451 -30.36 -3.46 16.46
C ARG A 451 -31.24 -2.29 16.93
N ARG A 452 -31.65 -1.41 16.02
CA ARG A 452 -32.42 -0.19 16.34
C ARG A 452 -33.91 -0.35 16.08
N ASP A 453 -34.27 -1.04 15.00
CA ASP A 453 -35.62 -1.26 14.48
C ASP A 453 -35.70 -2.61 13.72
N PRO A 454 -36.01 -3.72 14.43
CA PRO A 454 -36.08 -5.05 13.83
C PRO A 454 -37.17 -5.21 12.77
N ASP A 455 -38.28 -4.47 12.90
CA ASP A 455 -39.43 -4.57 12.02
C ASP A 455 -39.08 -3.97 10.65
N LEU A 456 -38.51 -2.76 10.63
CA LEU A 456 -38.03 -2.16 9.39
C LEU A 456 -36.89 -2.96 8.76
N ALA A 457 -36.04 -3.58 9.58
CA ALA A 457 -34.98 -4.46 9.10
C ALA A 457 -35.49 -5.76 8.45
N SER A 458 -36.72 -6.17 8.75
CA SER A 458 -37.37 -7.32 8.12
C SER A 458 -37.93 -7.00 6.72
N GLU A 459 -38.12 -5.71 6.42
CA GLU A 459 -38.63 -5.23 5.13
C GLU A 459 -37.54 -5.07 4.06
N ILE A 460 -36.26 -5.03 4.46
CA ILE A 460 -35.13 -4.88 3.54
C ILE A 460 -34.50 -6.24 3.18
N SER A 461 -34.08 -6.37 1.92
CA SER A 461 -33.34 -7.55 1.44
C SER A 461 -31.87 -7.18 1.18
N GLY A 462 -30.93 -8.03 1.59
CA GLY A 462 -29.49 -7.82 1.42
C GLY A 462 -28.76 -7.34 2.69
N LYS A 463 -27.48 -6.97 2.52
CA LYS A 463 -26.62 -6.49 3.63
C LYS A 463 -26.83 -5.00 3.95
N SER A 464 -27.25 -4.21 2.97
CA SER A 464 -27.53 -2.78 3.09
C SER A 464 -28.63 -2.37 2.11
N PHE A 465 -29.22 -1.20 2.34
CA PHE A 465 -30.28 -0.62 1.53
C PHE A 465 -29.98 0.86 1.25
N LYS A 466 -30.29 1.35 0.04
CA LYS A 466 -30.11 2.76 -0.33
C LYS A 466 -31.32 3.57 0.18
N VAL A 467 -31.07 4.57 1.02
CA VAL A 467 -32.08 5.53 1.45
C VAL A 467 -31.84 6.88 0.80
N TYR A 468 -32.90 7.59 0.47
CA TYR A 468 -32.84 8.88 -0.23
C TYR A 468 -33.26 9.98 0.76
N PRO A 469 -32.31 10.62 1.47
CA PRO A 469 -32.63 11.59 2.51
C PRO A 469 -33.38 12.81 1.99
N SER A 470 -33.39 13.03 0.66
CA SER A 470 -33.99 14.20 0.00
C SER A 470 -33.33 15.54 0.35
N ASP A 471 -32.24 15.52 1.12
CA ASP A 471 -31.38 16.67 1.33
C ASP A 471 -30.62 16.99 0.02
N PRO A 472 -30.66 18.25 -0.46
CA PRO A 472 -29.93 18.63 -1.66
C PRO A 472 -28.42 18.68 -1.40
N VAL A 473 -27.62 18.25 -2.38
CA VAL A 473 -26.18 18.53 -2.37
C VAL A 473 -25.98 20.04 -2.51
N ARG A 474 -25.38 20.64 -1.48
CA ARG A 474 -25.02 22.06 -1.50
C ARG A 474 -23.68 22.24 -2.22
N ALA A 475 -23.49 23.39 -2.85
CA ALA A 475 -22.21 23.75 -3.43
C ALA A 475 -21.13 23.83 -2.35
N ALA A 476 -19.94 23.35 -2.67
CA ALA A 476 -18.71 23.56 -1.91
C ALA A 476 -17.74 24.36 -2.78
N GLU A 477 -16.92 25.21 -2.17
CA GLU A 477 -15.89 25.97 -2.87
C GLU A 477 -14.55 25.23 -2.74
N PRO A 478 -14.05 24.59 -3.81
CA PRO A 478 -12.74 23.96 -3.79
C PRO A 478 -11.64 25.02 -3.94
N PHE A 479 -10.59 24.90 -3.14
CA PHE A 479 -9.38 25.71 -3.25
C PHE A 479 -8.18 24.80 -3.45
N CYS A 480 -7.34 25.12 -4.44
CA CYS A 480 -6.05 24.45 -4.64
C CYS A 480 -4.94 25.39 -4.15
N GLY A 481 -4.23 24.99 -3.10
CA GLY A 481 -3.20 25.78 -2.45
C GLY A 481 -2.54 24.99 -1.32
N SER A 482 -1.49 25.55 -0.72
CA SER A 482 -0.88 24.93 0.46
C SER A 482 -1.73 25.21 1.69
N SER A 483 -2.01 24.20 2.51
CA SER A 483 -2.68 24.41 3.81
C SER A 483 -1.85 25.22 4.81
N THR A 484 -0.59 25.55 4.48
CA THR A 484 0.24 26.50 5.23
C THR A 484 -0.08 27.96 4.94
N ASP A 485 -0.93 28.24 3.93
CA ASP A 485 -1.41 29.57 3.57
C ASP A 485 -2.87 29.48 3.11
N LEU A 486 -3.79 29.87 4.01
CA LEU A 486 -5.23 29.91 3.74
C LEU A 486 -5.74 31.35 3.71
N THR A 487 -5.00 32.27 3.08
CA THR A 487 -5.33 33.71 2.98
C THR A 487 -6.71 34.01 2.38
N GLN A 488 -7.29 33.09 1.60
CA GLN A 488 -8.65 33.20 1.09
C GLN A 488 -9.74 33.04 2.18
N VAL A 489 -9.38 32.52 3.36
CA VAL A 489 -10.28 32.32 4.50
C VAL A 489 -9.97 33.35 5.58
N SER A 490 -11.01 34.06 6.03
CA SER A 490 -10.89 35.09 7.06
C SER A 490 -10.57 34.50 8.45
N ASP A 491 -9.92 35.30 9.28
CA ASP A 491 -9.65 34.94 10.69
C ASP A 491 -10.95 34.66 11.43
N GLY A 492 -10.97 33.62 12.25
CA GLY A 492 -12.11 33.32 13.12
C GLY A 492 -13.45 33.09 12.40
N SER A 493 -13.45 32.70 11.13
CA SER A 493 -14.68 32.54 10.35
C SER A 493 -15.29 31.14 10.44
N LEU A 494 -14.51 30.10 10.73
CA LEU A 494 -14.94 28.70 10.68
C LEU A 494 -15.26 28.12 12.05
N ASP A 495 -16.30 27.27 12.13
CA ASP A 495 -16.69 26.55 13.33
C ASP A 495 -15.95 25.20 13.49
N LEU A 496 -15.60 24.56 12.37
CA LEU A 496 -15.04 23.21 12.32
C LEU A 496 -14.02 23.12 11.18
N VAL A 497 -12.88 22.50 11.46
CA VAL A 497 -11.89 22.05 10.48
C VAL A 497 -11.76 20.53 10.62
N ILE A 498 -11.95 19.80 9.52
CA ILE A 498 -11.72 18.35 9.45
C ILE A 498 -10.60 18.11 8.45
N THR A 499 -9.58 17.34 8.83
CA THR A 499 -8.43 17.08 7.94
C THR A 499 -7.81 15.71 8.20
N ASP A 500 -7.15 15.16 7.18
CA ASP A 500 -6.39 13.91 7.25
C ASP A 500 -4.92 14.22 6.90
N PRO A 501 -4.06 14.50 7.90
CA PRO A 501 -2.68 14.91 7.63
C PRO A 501 -1.85 13.73 7.09
N PRO A 502 -0.86 14.00 6.21
CA PRO A 502 0.03 12.97 5.69
C PRO A 502 0.88 12.32 6.78
N PHE A 503 1.17 11.02 6.64
CA PHE A 503 1.89 10.21 7.62
C PHE A 503 3.41 10.26 7.44
N GLY A 504 4.01 11.45 7.55
CA GLY A 504 5.46 11.62 7.47
C GLY A 504 6.05 11.12 6.14
N GLY A 505 6.90 10.09 6.18
CA GLY A 505 7.65 9.58 5.02
C GLY A 505 7.00 8.41 4.28
N LEU A 506 5.78 8.00 4.65
CA LEU A 506 5.13 6.82 4.06
C LEU A 506 4.74 7.00 2.59
N LEU A 507 4.20 8.16 2.23
CA LEU A 507 3.73 8.47 0.88
C LEU A 507 4.07 9.91 0.48
N HIS A 508 4.58 10.08 -0.73
CA HIS A 508 4.90 11.37 -1.35
C HIS A 508 3.92 11.63 -2.51
N TYR A 509 2.74 12.15 -2.17
CA TYR A 509 1.60 12.26 -3.09
C TYR A 509 1.89 13.13 -4.31
N SER A 510 2.66 14.21 -4.16
CA SER A 510 3.04 15.08 -5.27
C SER A 510 3.83 14.31 -6.35
N GLU A 511 4.80 13.48 -5.95
CA GLU A 511 5.60 12.66 -6.86
C GLU A 511 4.76 11.57 -7.55
N LEU A 512 3.77 11.00 -6.86
CA LEU A 512 2.84 10.02 -7.45
C LEU A 512 1.84 10.69 -8.41
N SER A 513 1.41 11.91 -8.09
CA SER A 513 0.43 12.68 -8.87
C SER A 513 0.99 13.16 -10.21
N ASP A 514 2.32 13.33 -10.32
CA ASP A 514 2.97 13.75 -11.56
C ASP A 514 2.63 12.85 -12.75
N PHE A 515 2.43 11.54 -12.53
CA PHE A 515 2.00 10.59 -13.57
C PHE A 515 0.73 11.04 -14.30
N PHE A 516 -0.24 11.62 -13.57
CA PHE A 516 -1.48 12.15 -14.14
C PHE A 516 -1.33 13.61 -14.57
N TYR A 517 -0.66 14.41 -13.73
CA TYR A 517 -0.52 15.85 -13.91
C TYR A 517 0.07 16.20 -15.27
N VAL A 518 1.12 15.51 -15.72
CA VAL A 518 1.80 15.82 -16.98
C VAL A 518 0.90 15.65 -18.20
N TRP A 519 -0.09 14.77 -18.15
CA TRP A 519 -1.09 14.60 -19.19
C TRP A 519 -2.18 15.68 -19.13
N LEU A 520 -2.75 15.89 -17.94
CA LEU A 520 -3.82 16.89 -17.73
C LEU A 520 -3.33 18.31 -18.04
N ARG A 521 -2.08 18.62 -17.67
CA ARG A 521 -1.41 19.90 -17.93
C ARG A 521 -1.49 20.33 -19.38
N LEU A 522 -1.38 19.38 -20.33
CA LEU A 522 -1.32 19.69 -21.76
C LEU A 522 -2.53 20.49 -22.25
N VAL A 523 -3.70 20.21 -21.69
CA VAL A 523 -4.97 20.86 -22.07
C VAL A 523 -5.49 21.84 -21.02
N LEU A 524 -4.95 21.82 -19.79
CA LEU A 524 -5.39 22.67 -18.69
C LEU A 524 -4.50 23.90 -18.44
N LYS A 525 -3.24 23.91 -18.88
CA LYS A 525 -2.27 24.99 -18.60
C LYS A 525 -2.70 26.38 -19.06
N ASP A 526 -3.38 26.50 -20.20
CA ASP A 526 -3.78 27.80 -20.74
C ASP A 526 -5.03 28.34 -20.05
N LYS A 527 -5.85 27.45 -19.47
CA LYS A 527 -7.07 27.82 -18.77
C LYS A 527 -6.84 28.04 -17.27
N TYR A 528 -5.94 27.27 -16.68
CA TYR A 528 -5.61 27.30 -15.26
C TYR A 528 -4.10 27.50 -15.06
N PRO A 529 -3.55 28.63 -15.51
CA PRO A 529 -2.11 28.89 -15.45
C PRO A 529 -1.57 28.85 -14.01
N ASP A 530 -2.38 29.24 -13.03
CA ASP A 530 -1.98 29.25 -11.61
C ASP A 530 -1.65 27.82 -11.08
N TYR A 531 -2.27 26.79 -11.66
CA TYR A 531 -2.10 25.40 -11.22
C TYR A 531 -1.27 24.54 -12.19
N TYR A 532 -1.29 24.89 -13.48
CA TYR A 532 -0.72 24.07 -14.56
C TYR A 532 0.42 24.75 -15.33
N SER A 533 0.89 25.93 -14.91
CA SER A 533 2.06 26.59 -15.51
C SER A 533 3.36 25.80 -15.29
N ALA A 534 3.61 25.34 -14.07
CA ALA A 534 4.77 24.53 -13.73
C ALA A 534 4.75 23.18 -14.47
N GLU A 535 5.92 22.61 -14.75
CA GLU A 535 6.02 21.33 -15.46
C GLU A 535 5.56 20.13 -14.61
N TYR A 536 5.70 20.24 -13.28
CA TYR A 536 5.33 19.21 -12.30
C TYR A 536 4.51 19.81 -11.16
N THR A 537 3.88 18.93 -10.38
CA THR A 537 3.14 19.33 -9.18
C THR A 537 4.03 20.08 -8.17
N PRO A 538 3.47 21.03 -7.39
CA PRO A 538 4.19 21.72 -6.33
C PRO A 538 4.72 20.74 -5.26
N LYS A 539 6.02 20.85 -4.94
CA LYS A 539 6.74 19.94 -4.03
C LYS A 539 7.34 20.63 -2.80
N SER A 540 7.53 21.95 -2.86
CA SER A 540 8.27 22.71 -1.86
C SER A 540 7.54 22.87 -0.53
N LEU A 541 6.21 22.84 -0.53
CA LEU A 541 5.37 22.99 0.67
C LEU A 541 4.56 21.72 0.97
N GLU A 542 5.02 20.57 0.48
CA GLU A 542 4.40 19.28 0.80
C GLU A 542 4.86 18.83 2.18
N ALA A 543 3.93 18.73 3.14
CA ALA A 543 4.21 18.31 4.51
C ALA A 543 4.48 16.80 4.59
N VAL A 544 5.62 16.33 4.10
CA VAL A 544 6.05 14.93 4.14
C VAL A 544 7.54 14.82 4.47
N ALA A 545 7.94 13.75 5.13
CA ALA A 545 9.34 13.47 5.40
C ALA A 545 9.98 12.85 4.14
N ASN A 546 10.72 13.64 3.37
CA ASN A 546 11.29 13.21 2.10
C ASN A 546 12.81 13.36 2.09
N ARG A 547 13.53 12.27 2.34
CA ARG A 547 15.00 12.25 2.35
C ARG A 547 15.67 12.56 1.01
N ALA A 548 14.95 12.49 -0.11
CA ALA A 548 15.49 12.86 -1.41
C ALA A 548 15.50 14.38 -1.60
N ARG A 549 14.52 15.09 -1.03
CA ARG A 549 14.44 16.57 -1.07
C ARG A 549 15.15 17.22 0.11
N GLU A 550 15.02 16.63 1.29
CA GLU A 550 15.50 17.14 2.57
C GLU A 550 16.47 16.13 3.22
N PRO A 551 17.68 15.92 2.68
CA PRO A 551 18.58 14.85 3.13
C PRO A 551 19.13 15.05 4.55
N GLU A 552 19.16 16.28 5.06
CA GLU A 552 19.74 16.60 6.37
C GLU A 552 18.75 16.39 7.53
N ASP A 553 17.49 16.83 7.37
CA ASP A 553 16.46 16.80 8.42
C ASP A 553 15.03 16.67 7.82
N PRO A 554 14.68 15.49 7.24
CA PRO A 554 13.36 15.29 6.65
C PRO A 554 12.21 15.38 7.66
N ASP A 555 12.42 14.86 8.87
CA ASP A 555 11.39 14.81 9.91
C ASP A 555 11.15 16.19 10.52
N GLY A 556 12.20 16.99 10.74
CA GLY A 556 12.05 18.36 11.17
C GLY A 556 11.40 19.24 10.11
N PHE A 557 11.67 19.02 8.81
CA PHE A 557 10.94 19.70 7.73
C PHE A 557 9.44 19.38 7.76
N TYR A 558 9.10 18.09 7.84
CA TYR A 558 7.72 17.62 7.99
C TYR A 558 7.03 18.27 9.19
N LYS A 559 7.65 18.21 10.38
CA LYS A 559 7.12 18.80 11.61
C LYS A 559 6.86 20.31 11.44
N ARG A 560 7.81 21.06 10.87
CA ARG A 560 7.68 22.51 10.66
C ARG A 560 6.50 22.88 9.78
N LEU A 561 6.36 22.23 8.62
CA LEU A 561 5.23 22.50 7.71
C LEU A 561 3.90 22.08 8.33
N LEU A 562 3.86 20.94 9.00
CA LEU A 562 2.64 20.48 9.65
C LEU A 562 2.21 21.45 10.78
N THR A 563 3.15 21.97 11.58
CA THR A 563 2.87 23.05 12.55
C THR A 563 2.28 24.29 11.87
N GLN A 564 2.77 24.67 10.68
CA GLN A 564 2.22 25.82 9.95
C GLN A 564 0.79 25.56 9.46
N CYS A 565 0.49 24.36 8.94
CA CYS A 565 -0.88 23.97 8.59
C CYS A 565 -1.82 24.07 9.80
N TRP A 566 -1.38 23.60 10.97
CA TRP A 566 -2.16 23.72 12.20
C TRP A 566 -2.37 25.18 12.62
N ARG A 567 -1.35 26.03 12.48
CA ARG A 567 -1.46 27.46 12.80
C ARG A 567 -2.45 28.17 11.88
N GLU A 568 -2.50 27.83 10.60
CA GLU A 568 -3.51 28.36 9.69
C GLU A 568 -4.92 27.87 10.07
N ALA A 569 -5.08 26.58 10.36
CA ALA A 569 -6.34 26.08 10.92
C ALA A 569 -6.72 26.82 12.22
N HIS A 570 -5.73 27.14 13.06
CA HIS A 570 -5.94 27.89 14.29
C HIS A 570 -6.38 29.32 13.99
N ARG A 571 -5.78 30.01 13.01
CA ARG A 571 -6.18 31.36 12.64
C ARG A 571 -7.64 31.42 12.16
N ILE A 572 -8.04 30.51 11.26
CA ILE A 572 -9.36 30.54 10.62
C ILE A 572 -10.49 30.04 11.52
N LEU A 573 -10.20 29.21 12.52
CA LEU A 573 -11.21 28.74 13.47
C LEU A 573 -11.68 29.85 14.41
N LYS A 574 -12.94 29.85 14.81
CA LYS A 574 -13.44 30.67 15.93
C LYS A 574 -12.74 30.29 17.25
N PRO A 575 -12.78 31.14 18.30
CA PRO A 575 -12.22 30.79 19.61
C PRO A 575 -12.73 29.45 20.16
N SER A 576 -14.02 29.15 19.97
CA SER A 576 -14.67 27.89 20.33
C SER A 576 -14.77 26.89 19.16
N GLY A 577 -13.93 27.04 18.14
CA GLY A 577 -13.91 26.14 16.99
C GLY A 577 -13.37 24.75 17.36
N ILE A 578 -13.59 23.78 16.48
CA ILE A 578 -13.10 22.40 16.63
C ILE A 578 -12.17 22.08 15.47
N LEU A 579 -11.03 21.47 15.77
CA LEU A 579 -10.17 20.78 14.79
C LEU A 579 -10.33 19.27 15.00
N ALA A 580 -10.71 18.54 13.97
CA ALA A 580 -10.77 17.08 13.99
C ALA A 580 -9.84 16.50 12.92
N PHE A 581 -9.04 15.50 13.30
CA PHE A 581 -8.20 14.80 12.32
C PHE A 581 -8.06 13.31 12.59
N THR A 582 -7.88 12.54 11.52
CA THR A 582 -7.58 11.10 11.55
C THR A 582 -6.08 10.88 11.61
N PHE A 583 -5.61 10.02 12.51
CA PHE A 583 -4.20 9.62 12.53
C PHE A 583 -4.01 8.31 13.29
N HIS A 584 -3.39 7.34 12.62
CA HIS A 584 -2.88 6.13 13.25
C HIS A 584 -1.52 5.77 12.67
N HIS A 585 -0.55 5.48 13.54
CA HIS A 585 0.74 4.93 13.14
C HIS A 585 1.18 3.86 14.14
N SER A 586 1.79 2.78 13.66
CA SER A 586 2.27 1.67 14.48
C SER A 586 3.58 1.97 15.21
N GLU A 587 4.42 2.82 14.61
CA GLU A 587 5.64 3.37 15.22
C GLU A 587 5.34 4.69 15.93
N ASP A 588 6.10 4.98 16.99
CA ASP A 588 5.85 6.11 17.86
C ASP A 588 6.51 7.43 17.40
N GLU A 589 7.58 7.38 16.61
CA GLU A 589 8.29 8.57 16.12
C GLU A 589 7.37 9.52 15.32
N PRO A 590 6.53 9.03 14.38
CA PRO A 590 5.55 9.88 13.70
C PRO A 590 4.53 10.52 14.65
N TRP A 591 4.17 9.82 15.74
CA TRP A 591 3.29 10.39 16.77
C TRP A 591 3.94 11.58 17.46
N VAL A 592 5.23 11.51 17.77
CA VAL A 592 5.96 12.62 18.41
C VAL A 592 5.90 13.86 17.52
N ALA A 593 6.24 13.73 16.23
CA ALA A 593 6.22 14.85 15.29
C ALA A 593 4.83 15.48 15.16
N VAL A 594 3.79 14.67 15.00
CA VAL A 594 2.40 15.17 14.85
C VAL A 594 1.93 15.86 16.13
N LEU A 595 2.08 15.23 17.29
CA LEU A 595 1.61 15.78 18.57
C LEU A 595 2.38 17.06 18.95
N GLU A 596 3.70 17.07 18.82
CA GLU A 596 4.48 18.29 19.04
C GLU A 596 4.05 19.39 18.08
N SER A 597 3.88 19.07 16.78
CA SER A 597 3.46 20.08 15.81
C SER A 597 2.10 20.70 16.16
N LEU A 598 1.16 19.88 16.65
CA LEU A 598 -0.20 20.27 17.03
C LEU A 598 -0.19 21.14 18.30
N PHE A 599 0.56 20.74 19.33
CA PHE A 599 0.63 21.50 20.58
C PHE A 599 1.38 22.82 20.40
N ASP A 600 2.47 22.84 19.61
CA ASP A 600 3.22 24.04 19.24
C ASP A 600 2.41 25.02 18.36
N ALA A 601 1.30 24.56 17.79
CA ALA A 601 0.34 25.38 17.06
C ALA A 601 -0.79 25.95 17.95
N GLY A 602 -0.78 25.65 19.25
CA GLY A 602 -1.75 26.20 20.22
C GLY A 602 -2.99 25.34 20.43
N TYR A 603 -2.95 24.05 20.11
CA TYR A 603 -4.04 23.12 20.39
C TYR A 603 -3.79 22.26 21.64
N TYR A 604 -4.87 21.68 22.14
CA TYR A 604 -4.84 20.52 23.02
C TYR A 604 -5.89 19.49 22.55
N LEU A 605 -5.71 18.24 22.93
CA LEU A 605 -6.64 17.15 22.66
C LEU A 605 -7.78 17.21 23.68
N GLU A 606 -9.01 17.37 23.18
CA GLU A 606 -10.23 17.35 23.98
C GLU A 606 -10.79 15.94 24.09
N ALA A 607 -10.75 15.17 23.00
CA ALA A 607 -11.23 13.80 22.95
C ALA A 607 -10.55 12.98 21.84
N THR A 608 -10.56 11.67 21.98
CA THR A 608 -10.09 10.72 20.96
C THR A 608 -11.14 9.63 20.77
N TYR A 609 -11.53 9.37 19.53
CA TYR A 609 -12.53 8.36 19.18
C TYR A 609 -11.89 7.27 18.32
N PRO A 610 -11.69 6.05 18.84
CA PRO A 610 -11.24 4.93 18.03
C PRO A 610 -12.35 4.52 17.05
N ILE A 611 -11.99 4.39 15.78
CA ILE A 611 -12.87 3.90 14.72
C ILE A 611 -12.29 2.62 14.17
N ARG A 612 -13.10 1.57 14.15
CA ARG A 612 -12.75 0.30 13.53
C ARG A 612 -12.75 0.49 12.01
N SER A 613 -11.62 0.25 11.34
CA SER A 613 -11.62 0.23 9.87
C SER A 613 -12.42 -0.99 9.37
N ASP A 614 -13.18 -0.80 8.29
CA ASP A 614 -14.13 -1.80 7.80
C ASP A 614 -13.46 -3.08 7.26
N GLU A 615 -14.06 -4.22 7.57
CA GLU A 615 -13.61 -5.61 7.27
C GLU A 615 -13.68 -6.02 5.78
N THR A 616 -13.69 -5.10 4.81
CA THR A 616 -13.95 -5.45 3.40
C THR A 616 -12.80 -5.22 2.43
N LYS A 617 -11.55 -5.42 2.87
CA LYS A 617 -10.53 -5.91 1.94
C LYS A 617 -10.79 -7.42 1.80
N GLY A 618 -11.52 -7.81 0.75
CA GLY A 618 -11.98 -9.20 0.51
C GLY A 618 -10.84 -10.24 0.51
N ASP A 619 -11.19 -11.52 0.29
CA ASP A 619 -10.33 -12.72 0.44
C ASP A 619 -8.98 -12.75 -0.34
N GLY A 620 -8.57 -11.67 -0.99
CA GLY A 620 -7.27 -11.56 -1.66
C GLY A 620 -6.10 -11.45 -0.67
N GLU A 621 -5.02 -12.17 -0.95
CA GLU A 621 -3.75 -12.19 -0.20
C GLU A 621 -2.96 -10.85 -0.23
N PHE A 622 -3.51 -9.78 -0.80
CA PHE A 622 -2.81 -8.51 -1.07
C PHE A 622 -3.10 -7.38 -0.06
N GLY A 623 -3.74 -7.67 1.08
CA GLY A 623 -3.92 -6.71 2.18
C GLY A 623 -3.60 -7.34 3.53
N SER A 624 -3.01 -6.57 4.45
CA SER A 624 -2.79 -7.00 5.84
C SER A 624 -4.13 -7.45 6.45
N LYS A 625 -4.22 -8.71 6.87
CA LYS A 625 -5.38 -9.31 7.56
C LYS A 625 -5.55 -8.85 9.02
N THR A 626 -4.92 -7.75 9.41
CA THR A 626 -5.01 -7.19 10.76
C THR A 626 -6.14 -6.17 10.79
N ILE A 627 -7.06 -6.34 11.74
CA ILE A 627 -8.07 -5.33 12.07
C ILE A 627 -7.30 -4.06 12.46
N GLU A 628 -7.29 -3.05 11.60
CA GLU A 628 -6.65 -1.76 11.86
C GLU A 628 -7.70 -0.81 12.46
N TYR A 629 -7.40 -0.21 13.60
CA TYR A 629 -8.20 0.88 14.17
C TYR A 629 -7.57 2.20 13.77
N ASP A 630 -8.37 3.14 13.27
CA ASP A 630 -7.98 4.53 13.13
C ASP A 630 -8.49 5.33 14.35
N ILE A 631 -7.94 6.52 14.58
CA ILE A 631 -8.32 7.37 15.71
C ILE A 631 -8.68 8.76 15.19
N ILE A 632 -9.90 9.21 15.46
CA ILE A 632 -10.27 10.61 15.30
C ILE A 632 -9.83 11.37 16.56
N HIS A 633 -8.95 12.35 16.36
CA HIS A 633 -8.49 13.27 17.37
C HIS A 633 -9.31 14.55 17.29
N VAL A 634 -10.00 14.89 18.37
CA VAL A 634 -10.77 16.13 18.50
C VAL A 634 -10.01 17.10 19.36
N CYS A 635 -9.73 18.27 18.79
CA CYS A 635 -8.84 19.28 19.36
C CYS A 635 -9.57 20.61 19.54
N ARG A 636 -9.12 21.35 20.56
CA ARG A 636 -9.60 22.69 20.89
C ARG A 636 -8.41 23.64 20.96
N LYS A 637 -8.68 24.92 20.69
CA LYS A 637 -7.70 25.99 20.89
C LYS A 637 -7.39 26.14 22.36
N ARG A 638 -6.12 26.41 22.65
CA ARG A 638 -5.68 26.82 23.98
C ARG A 638 -6.00 28.29 24.18
N THR A 639 -6.99 28.57 25.02
CA THR A 639 -7.37 29.94 25.40
C THR A 639 -6.75 30.38 26.72
N GLU A 640 -6.23 29.44 27.51
CA GLU A 640 -5.66 29.67 28.84
C GLU A 640 -4.26 29.06 28.95
N GLU A 641 -3.42 29.64 29.79
CA GLU A 641 -2.08 29.13 30.06
C GLU A 641 -2.14 27.76 30.77
N PRO A 642 -1.31 26.78 30.36
CA PRO A 642 -1.30 25.46 30.99
C PRO A 642 -0.89 25.56 32.46
N THR A 643 -1.60 24.85 33.34
CA THR A 643 -1.25 24.79 34.76
C THR A 643 -0.13 23.77 35.02
N PRO A 644 0.85 24.08 35.89
CA PRO A 644 1.90 23.14 36.25
C PRO A 644 1.38 21.87 36.93
N VAL A 645 1.85 20.70 36.48
CA VAL A 645 1.53 19.41 37.10
C VAL A 645 2.77 18.52 37.17
N SER A 646 2.89 17.71 38.23
CA SER A 646 3.94 16.71 38.30
C SER A 646 3.56 15.46 37.51
N TRP A 647 4.53 14.83 36.86
CA TRP A 647 4.34 13.58 36.12
C TRP A 647 3.66 12.49 36.98
N GLY A 648 4.07 12.35 38.23
CA GLY A 648 3.48 11.38 39.16
C GLY A 648 2.02 11.68 39.53
N ARG A 649 1.58 12.95 39.49
CA ARG A 649 0.17 13.32 39.66
C ARG A 649 -0.63 13.00 38.40
N MET A 650 -0.16 13.46 37.23
CA MET A 650 -0.77 13.15 35.93
C MET A 650 -0.98 11.65 35.75
N ARG A 651 0.04 10.83 36.03
CA ARG A 651 -0.03 9.37 35.94
C ARG A 651 -1.18 8.78 36.76
N ARG A 652 -1.42 9.29 37.97
CA ARG A 652 -2.50 8.81 38.85
C ARG A 652 -3.87 9.20 38.31
N GLU A 653 -4.01 10.42 37.80
CA GLU A 653 -5.27 10.91 37.24
C GLU A 653 -5.65 10.16 35.96
N VAL A 654 -4.71 9.98 35.02
CA VAL A 654 -4.91 9.16 33.81
C VAL A 654 -5.36 7.74 34.15
N MET A 655 -4.72 7.09 35.15
CA MET A 655 -5.10 5.73 35.54
C MET A 655 -6.46 5.65 36.23
N ALA A 656 -6.89 6.72 36.93
CA ALA A 656 -8.22 6.78 37.50
C ALA A 656 -9.30 6.88 36.40
N ASP A 657 -9.10 7.77 35.43
CA ASP A 657 -10.02 7.98 34.31
C ASP A 657 -10.14 6.73 33.43
N VAL A 658 -9.03 6.07 33.12
CA VAL A 658 -9.01 4.80 32.38
C VAL A 658 -9.83 3.73 33.08
N ARG A 659 -9.70 3.58 34.40
CA ARG A 659 -10.48 2.61 35.18
C ARG A 659 -11.98 2.93 35.14
N GLN A 660 -12.33 4.21 35.21
CA GLN A 660 -13.71 4.65 35.13
C GLN A 660 -14.33 4.36 33.76
N LEU A 661 -13.61 4.64 32.67
CA LEU A 661 -14.05 4.34 31.30
C LEU A 661 -14.16 2.84 31.05
N GLN A 662 -13.19 2.07 31.52
CA GLN A 662 -13.22 0.62 31.42
C GLN A 662 -14.46 0.05 32.10
N ALA A 663 -14.77 0.49 33.33
CA ALA A 663 -15.98 0.10 34.03
C ALA A 663 -17.27 0.52 33.27
N MET A 664 -17.28 1.69 32.63
CA MET A 664 -18.41 2.15 31.81
C MET A 664 -18.61 1.30 30.55
N LEU A 665 -17.52 0.93 29.87
CA LEU A 665 -17.54 0.20 28.60
C LEU A 665 -17.86 -1.29 28.81
N GLU A 666 -17.33 -1.90 29.87
CA GLU A 666 -17.66 -3.28 30.26
C GLU A 666 -19.15 -3.45 30.62
N ASN A 667 -19.80 -2.41 31.13
CA ASN A 667 -21.25 -2.42 31.40
C ASN A 667 -22.12 -2.40 30.12
N HIS A 668 -21.57 -1.97 28.97
CA HIS A 668 -22.29 -1.87 27.69
C HIS A 668 -21.95 -3.01 26.71
N ALA A 669 -20.86 -3.74 26.92
CA ALA A 669 -20.41 -4.84 26.07
C ALA A 669 -20.53 -6.21 26.79
N LYS A 670 -21.42 -7.10 26.33
CA LYS A 670 -21.59 -8.46 26.87
C LYS A 670 -20.31 -9.32 26.84
N GLU A 671 -19.38 -9.02 25.93
CA GLU A 671 -18.15 -9.78 25.70
C GLU A 671 -16.88 -9.06 26.21
N GLY A 672 -17.02 -7.86 26.79
CA GLY A 672 -15.88 -6.99 27.13
C GLY A 672 -15.20 -6.38 25.89
N LEU A 673 -14.25 -5.47 26.11
CA LEU A 673 -13.43 -4.92 25.03
C LEU A 673 -12.18 -5.78 24.80
N PRO A 674 -11.79 -6.06 23.54
CA PRO A 674 -10.49 -6.63 23.22
C PRO A 674 -9.34 -5.87 23.86
N ALA A 675 -8.27 -6.58 24.24
CA ALA A 675 -7.11 -5.98 24.90
C ALA A 675 -6.49 -4.83 24.09
N ALA A 676 -6.40 -4.97 22.76
CA ALA A 676 -5.88 -3.94 21.86
C ALA A 676 -6.72 -2.65 21.90
N ASP A 677 -8.05 -2.77 21.95
CA ASP A 677 -8.99 -1.64 22.00
C ASP A 677 -8.81 -0.85 23.29
N ILE A 678 -8.61 -1.57 24.41
CA ILE A 678 -8.30 -0.96 25.71
C ILE A 678 -6.97 -0.20 25.65
N GLN A 679 -5.94 -0.73 24.97
CA GLN A 679 -4.66 -0.03 24.81
C GLN A 679 -4.80 1.29 24.04
N VAL A 680 -5.59 1.29 22.96
CA VAL A 680 -5.84 2.51 22.16
C VAL A 680 -6.57 3.57 22.97
N ILE A 681 -7.63 3.18 23.70
CA ILE A 681 -8.40 4.11 24.56
C ILE A 681 -7.51 4.70 25.66
N ARG A 682 -6.65 3.87 26.28
CA ARG A 682 -5.69 4.30 27.29
C ARG A 682 -4.72 5.34 26.75
N ARG A 683 -4.14 5.09 25.58
CA ARG A 683 -3.22 6.01 24.91
C ARG A 683 -3.90 7.35 24.61
N GLY A 684 -5.11 7.31 24.06
CA GLY A 684 -5.90 8.50 23.77
C GLY A 684 -6.18 9.36 25.01
N LYS A 685 -6.62 8.76 26.12
CA LYS A 685 -6.86 9.47 27.38
C LYS A 685 -5.62 10.05 28.03
N ALA A 686 -4.52 9.31 27.99
CA ALA A 686 -3.27 9.81 28.53
C ALA A 686 -2.75 11.01 27.74
N LEU A 687 -2.91 10.99 26.42
CA LEU A 687 -2.59 12.12 25.54
C LEU A 687 -3.52 13.31 25.73
N GLU A 688 -4.82 13.09 25.93
CA GLU A 688 -5.80 14.13 26.29
C GLU A 688 -5.33 14.93 27.51
N TYR A 689 -5.05 14.23 28.62
CA TYR A 689 -4.58 14.87 29.85
C TYR A 689 -3.21 15.55 29.66
N PHE A 690 -2.25 14.87 29.03
CA PHE A 690 -0.93 15.41 28.75
C PHE A 690 -1.00 16.74 27.98
N SER A 691 -1.83 16.76 26.93
CA SER A 691 -1.95 17.90 26.03
C SER A 691 -2.48 19.15 26.74
N ARG A 692 -3.35 19.01 27.75
CA ARG A 692 -3.87 20.14 28.52
C ARG A 692 -2.77 20.87 29.29
N HIS A 693 -1.78 20.13 29.79
CA HIS A 693 -0.66 20.64 30.57
C HIS A 693 0.66 20.75 29.77
N TYR A 694 0.59 20.67 28.44
CA TYR A 694 1.78 20.65 27.58
C TYR A 694 2.76 21.80 27.90
N GLY A 695 4.06 21.47 27.97
CA GLY A 695 5.12 22.41 28.37
C GLY A 695 5.21 22.70 29.88
N LYS A 696 4.26 22.21 30.68
CA LYS A 696 4.19 22.42 32.14
C LYS A 696 3.99 21.11 32.93
N VAL A 697 4.30 19.97 32.33
CA VAL A 697 4.39 18.67 33.02
C VAL A 697 5.83 18.45 33.46
N TYR A 698 6.08 18.36 34.76
CA TYR A 698 7.44 18.30 35.33
C TYR A 698 7.77 16.93 35.91
N VAL A 699 8.98 16.45 35.63
CA VAL A 699 9.58 15.28 36.32
C VAL A 699 10.39 15.68 37.54
N ASP A 700 11.01 16.87 37.48
CA ASP A 700 11.81 17.48 38.54
C ASP A 700 11.67 19.01 38.50
N GLU A 701 12.13 19.72 39.54
CA GLU A 701 12.14 21.18 39.60
C GLU A 701 12.75 21.80 38.34
N GLY A 702 11.92 22.51 37.56
CA GLY A 702 12.35 23.21 36.36
C GLY A 702 12.66 22.32 35.14
N ARG A 703 12.42 21.00 35.21
CA ARG A 703 12.61 20.09 34.08
C ARG A 703 11.27 19.57 33.54
N PRO A 704 10.73 20.16 32.47
CA PRO A 704 9.54 19.64 31.81
C PRO A 704 9.85 18.33 31.07
N ILE A 705 8.85 17.48 30.95
CA ILE A 705 8.91 16.23 30.18
C ILE A 705 8.70 16.51 28.69
N SER A 706 9.40 15.80 27.80
CA SER A 706 9.18 15.86 26.36
C SER A 706 7.95 15.02 25.95
N VAL A 707 7.41 15.23 24.73
CA VAL A 707 6.33 14.38 24.19
C VAL A 707 6.80 12.93 24.06
N LYS A 708 8.04 12.73 23.61
CA LYS A 708 8.67 11.41 23.53
C LYS A 708 8.70 10.72 24.89
N ASP A 709 9.22 11.38 25.92
CA ASP A 709 9.29 10.81 27.27
C ASP A 709 7.89 10.55 27.86
N ALA A 710 6.92 11.43 27.57
CA ALA A 710 5.54 11.25 27.97
C ALA A 710 4.93 10.01 27.31
N LEU A 711 5.08 9.82 25.99
CA LEU A 711 4.59 8.64 25.28
C LEU A 711 5.23 7.34 25.80
N VAL A 712 6.53 7.33 26.09
CA VAL A 712 7.19 6.19 26.76
C VAL A 712 6.51 5.88 28.09
N GLY A 713 6.24 6.91 28.90
CA GLY A 713 5.54 6.77 30.17
C GLY A 713 4.09 6.29 30.03
N ILE A 714 3.39 6.67 28.97
CA ILE A 714 2.04 6.23 28.63
C ILE A 714 2.03 4.76 28.21
N ASN A 715 2.96 4.33 27.36
CA ASN A 715 3.08 2.93 26.95
C ASN A 715 3.39 2.05 28.17
N GLN A 716 4.22 2.52 29.10
CA GLN A 716 4.48 1.80 30.35
C GLN A 716 3.23 1.64 31.22
N LEU A 717 2.41 2.67 31.32
CA LEU A 717 1.13 2.60 32.05
C LEU A 717 0.24 1.48 31.51
N ILE A 718 0.25 1.30 30.20
CA ILE A 718 -0.54 0.29 29.52
C ILE A 718 -0.03 -1.12 29.87
N ASP A 719 1.29 -1.33 29.86
CA ASP A 719 1.89 -2.65 30.11
C ASP A 719 1.85 -3.07 31.58
N GLU A 720 1.93 -2.14 32.53
CA GLU A 720 1.98 -2.45 33.98
C GLU A 720 0.72 -3.14 34.51
N ASP A 721 -0.42 -2.95 33.84
CA ASP A 721 -1.68 -3.58 34.21
C ASP A 721 -1.79 -5.03 33.67
N ALA A 722 -0.96 -5.38 32.67
CA ALA A 722 -0.86 -6.73 32.11
C ALA A 722 0.10 -7.63 32.91
N ASP A 723 1.18 -7.05 33.46
CA ASP A 723 2.23 -7.75 34.24
C ASP A 723 1.88 -7.88 35.74
N LYS A 724 0.73 -8.50 36.08
CA LYS A 724 0.21 -8.61 37.47
C LYS A 724 1.07 -9.40 38.49
N GLY A 725 2.34 -9.71 38.19
CA GLY A 725 3.20 -10.59 39.01
C GLY A 725 4.54 -10.02 39.50
N LYS A 726 4.96 -8.82 39.08
CA LYS A 726 6.24 -8.20 39.49
C LYS A 726 6.03 -6.85 40.16
N GLU A 727 6.85 -6.51 41.17
CA GLU A 727 6.80 -5.20 41.79
C GLU A 727 7.22 -4.11 40.77
N PRO A 728 6.32 -3.19 40.37
CA PRO A 728 6.65 -2.17 39.38
C PRO A 728 7.66 -1.17 39.95
N PRO A 729 8.54 -0.59 39.11
CA PRO A 729 9.39 0.51 39.55
C PRO A 729 8.58 1.72 40.06
N PRO A 730 9.17 2.56 40.92
CA PRO A 730 8.46 3.67 41.56
C PRO A 730 7.74 4.60 40.58
N VAL A 731 6.52 4.98 40.92
CA VAL A 731 5.63 5.77 40.04
C VAL A 731 6.10 7.21 39.79
N ASN A 732 6.95 7.72 40.69
CA ASN A 732 7.55 9.04 40.62
C ASN A 732 8.91 9.05 39.90
N ALA A 733 9.43 7.88 39.51
CA ALA A 733 10.63 7.80 38.70
C ALA A 733 10.37 8.26 37.26
N GLU A 734 11.41 8.78 36.61
CA GLU A 734 11.36 9.20 35.19
C GLU A 734 10.94 8.01 34.31
N PRO A 735 10.15 8.22 33.23
CA PRO A 735 9.74 7.15 32.33
C PRO A 735 10.91 6.31 31.80
N ILE A 736 12.00 6.95 31.37
CA ILE A 736 13.18 6.26 30.86
C ILE A 736 13.87 5.39 31.92
N THR A 737 13.90 5.83 33.18
CA THR A 737 14.40 5.05 34.33
C THR A 737 13.54 3.82 34.56
N ARG A 738 12.22 3.98 34.53
CA ARG A 738 11.30 2.85 34.68
C ARG A 738 11.43 1.87 33.50
N GLN A 739 11.61 2.36 32.27
CA GLN A 739 11.84 1.52 31.09
C GLN A 739 13.07 0.65 31.30
N PHE A 740 14.18 1.26 31.71
CA PHE A 740 15.43 0.54 31.95
C PHE A 740 15.27 -0.52 33.05
N LEU A 741 14.70 -0.16 34.20
CA LEU A 741 14.50 -1.07 35.33
C LEU A 741 13.56 -2.24 34.99
N ARG A 742 12.51 -2.01 34.19
CA ARG A 742 11.61 -3.09 33.72
C ARG A 742 12.29 -4.00 32.72
N THR A 743 13.01 -3.41 31.76
CA THR A 743 13.68 -4.15 30.68
C THR A 743 14.72 -5.11 31.25
N PHE A 744 15.58 -4.64 32.15
CA PHE A 744 16.59 -5.50 32.77
C PHE A 744 16.05 -6.33 33.94
N GLY A 745 15.05 -5.86 34.68
CA GLY A 745 14.58 -6.51 35.91
C GLY A 745 15.74 -6.71 36.90
N THR A 746 16.00 -7.96 37.29
CA THR A 746 17.15 -8.37 38.10
C THR A 746 18.34 -8.89 37.28
N ALA A 747 18.23 -8.97 35.96
CA ALA A 747 19.32 -9.45 35.12
C ALA A 747 20.49 -8.47 35.14
N THR A 748 21.72 -8.99 35.20
CA THR A 748 22.98 -8.23 35.09
C THR A 748 23.38 -7.98 33.65
N GLU A 749 23.00 -8.87 32.73
CA GLU A 749 23.33 -8.82 31.31
C GLU A 749 22.17 -9.28 30.42
N MET A 750 22.16 -8.84 29.17
CA MET A 750 21.15 -9.20 28.18
C MET A 750 21.73 -9.20 26.75
N LYS A 751 21.35 -10.18 25.92
CA LYS A 751 21.75 -10.21 24.51
C LYS A 751 21.06 -9.09 23.71
N ARG A 752 21.74 -8.50 22.72
CA ARG A 752 21.21 -7.42 21.85
C ARG A 752 19.85 -7.75 21.26
N ASP A 753 19.69 -8.91 20.64
CA ASP A 753 18.43 -9.32 20.02
C ASP A 753 17.29 -9.43 21.03
N GLN A 754 17.59 -9.81 22.27
CA GLN A 754 16.59 -9.91 23.35
C GLN A 754 16.20 -8.51 23.84
N LEU A 755 17.18 -7.62 24.03
CA LEU A 755 16.94 -6.23 24.40
C LEU A 755 16.10 -5.51 23.33
N GLN A 756 16.44 -5.69 22.06
CA GLN A 756 15.70 -5.15 20.92
C GLN A 756 14.27 -5.68 20.86
N LYS A 757 14.03 -6.94 21.23
CA LYS A 757 12.67 -7.49 21.34
C LYS A 757 11.87 -6.87 22.47
N PHE A 758 12.49 -6.63 23.63
CA PHE A 758 11.82 -5.96 24.76
C PHE A 758 11.50 -4.48 24.48
N LEU A 759 12.36 -3.82 23.70
CA LEU A 759 12.17 -2.42 23.29
C LEU A 759 11.34 -2.28 22.01
N LYS A 760 10.95 -3.38 21.36
CA LYS A 760 10.17 -3.35 20.12
C LYS A 760 8.78 -2.76 20.40
N GLY A 761 8.45 -1.65 19.74
CA GLY A 761 7.22 -0.89 20.01
C GLY A 761 7.35 0.11 21.15
N SER A 762 8.55 0.36 21.66
CA SER A 762 8.87 1.51 22.52
C SER A 762 9.71 2.53 21.73
N ILE A 763 9.57 3.82 22.05
CA ILE A 763 10.38 4.92 21.46
C ILE A 763 11.84 4.92 21.98
N THR A 764 12.21 3.97 22.83
CA THR A 764 13.51 3.90 23.47
C THR A 764 14.42 2.93 22.74
N THR A 765 15.64 3.37 22.42
CA THR A 765 16.66 2.52 21.81
C THR A 765 17.70 2.05 22.83
N PRO A 766 18.39 0.92 22.61
CA PRO A 766 19.50 0.49 23.47
C PRO A 766 20.57 1.57 23.66
N ASP A 767 20.85 2.33 22.60
CA ASP A 767 21.88 3.38 22.59
C ASP A 767 21.57 4.49 23.60
N GLU A 768 20.30 4.78 23.88
CA GLU A 768 19.90 5.77 24.90
C GLU A 768 20.32 5.39 26.32
N PHE A 769 20.30 4.08 26.64
CA PHE A 769 20.76 3.55 27.92
C PHE A 769 22.28 3.59 28.03
N GLU A 770 22.99 3.32 26.93
CA GLU A 770 24.45 3.36 26.88
C GLU A 770 24.98 4.81 26.96
N GLN A 771 24.34 5.76 26.28
CA GLN A 771 24.66 7.19 26.38
C GLN A 771 24.47 7.72 27.83
N ARG A 772 23.48 7.20 28.55
CA ARG A 772 23.28 7.44 30.00
C ARG A 772 24.23 6.63 30.88
N GLY A 773 25.01 5.73 30.28
CA GLY A 773 25.97 4.86 30.93
C GLY A 773 25.38 3.98 32.01
N TRP A 774 24.10 3.62 31.86
CA TRP A 774 23.42 2.65 32.71
C TRP A 774 23.76 1.20 32.32
N CYS A 775 24.23 1.01 31.09
CA CYS A 775 24.79 -0.23 30.59
C CYS A 775 25.90 0.07 29.56
N SER A 776 26.63 -0.97 29.17
CA SER A 776 27.60 -0.94 28.06
C SER A 776 27.47 -2.19 27.20
N GLU A 777 27.72 -2.05 25.89
CA GLU A 777 27.70 -3.19 24.97
C GLU A 777 29.11 -3.76 24.75
N LYS A 778 29.26 -5.09 24.92
CA LYS A 778 30.44 -5.82 24.49
C LYS A 778 30.04 -7.13 23.84
N SER A 779 30.54 -7.40 22.63
CA SER A 779 30.26 -8.65 21.90
C SER A 779 28.75 -8.97 21.75
N LYS A 780 27.93 -7.95 21.47
CA LYS A 780 26.46 -8.04 21.34
C LYS A 780 25.72 -8.42 22.63
N VAL A 781 26.33 -8.20 23.79
CA VAL A 781 25.72 -8.36 25.10
C VAL A 781 25.79 -7.03 25.82
N PHE A 782 24.64 -6.55 26.30
CA PHE A 782 24.53 -5.37 27.14
C PHE A 782 24.66 -5.76 28.60
N THR A 783 25.64 -5.19 29.31
CA THR A 783 25.86 -5.43 30.74
C THR A 783 25.52 -4.17 31.51
N ARG A 784 24.76 -4.30 32.60
CA ARG A 784 24.41 -3.16 33.48
C ARG A 784 25.66 -2.62 34.15
N VAL A 785 25.70 -1.31 34.31
CA VAL A 785 26.77 -0.66 35.06
C VAL A 785 26.72 -1.07 36.53
N ASN A 786 27.89 -1.32 37.13
CA ASN A 786 28.01 -1.51 38.57
C ASN A 786 27.89 -0.14 39.26
N PRO A 787 26.98 0.06 40.23
CA PRO A 787 26.84 1.34 40.94
C PRO A 787 28.14 1.83 41.58
N LEU A 788 29.03 0.93 42.04
CA LEU A 788 30.34 1.30 42.58
C LEU A 788 31.21 1.98 41.52
N ASP A 789 31.27 1.41 40.32
CA ASP A 789 32.04 1.98 39.20
C ASP A 789 31.42 3.30 38.75
N PHE A 790 30.08 3.37 38.68
CA PHE A 790 29.34 4.60 38.36
C PHE A 790 29.64 5.73 39.36
N ALA A 791 29.67 5.44 40.67
CA ALA A 791 29.98 6.41 41.71
C ALA A 791 31.45 6.85 41.69
N ARG A 792 32.39 5.92 41.40
CA ARG A 792 33.82 6.23 41.26
C ARG A 792 34.07 7.13 40.05
N ASP A 793 33.44 6.85 38.92
CA ASP A 793 33.52 7.69 37.72
C ASP A 793 32.96 9.09 37.99
N TRP A 794 31.86 9.19 38.75
CA TRP A 794 31.29 10.47 39.14
C TRP A 794 32.19 11.28 40.10
N SER A 795 32.87 10.63 41.05
CA SER A 795 33.75 11.28 42.03
C SER A 795 35.14 11.65 41.50
N GLY A 796 35.49 11.25 40.26
CA GLY A 796 36.77 11.52 39.61
C GLY A 796 36.99 12.97 39.10
N LYS A 797 38.14 13.22 38.44
CA LYS A 797 38.57 14.55 37.95
C LYS A 797 37.65 15.16 36.87
N HIS A 798 36.86 14.35 36.18
CA HIS A 798 35.84 14.78 35.21
C HIS A 798 34.47 14.33 35.69
N LYS A 799 33.80 15.16 36.50
CA LYS A 799 32.49 14.82 37.06
C LYS A 799 31.46 14.64 35.95
N ARG A 800 30.90 13.43 35.85
CA ARG A 800 29.71 13.20 35.02
C ARG A 800 28.55 14.03 35.57
N ARG A 801 27.78 14.70 34.69
CA ARG A 801 26.57 15.40 35.12
C ARG A 801 25.51 14.36 35.50
N LEU A 802 24.95 14.47 36.70
CA LEU A 802 23.77 13.69 37.09
C LEU A 802 22.57 14.30 36.39
N THR A 803 22.05 13.58 35.41
CA THR A 803 20.99 14.08 34.53
C THR A 803 19.65 13.43 34.80
N SER A 804 19.65 12.22 35.37
CA SER A 804 18.44 11.46 35.69
C SER A 804 18.34 11.11 37.17
N ASP A 805 17.13 10.78 37.61
CA ASP A 805 16.85 10.23 38.92
C ASP A 805 17.59 8.91 39.23
N LEU A 806 17.78 8.05 38.23
CA LEU A 806 18.57 6.81 38.37
C LEU A 806 20.05 7.09 38.59
N ASP A 807 20.62 8.13 37.97
CA ASP A 807 22.03 8.51 38.19
C ASP A 807 22.28 8.81 39.67
N GLN A 808 21.36 9.55 40.31
CA GLN A 808 21.44 9.86 41.75
C GLN A 808 21.36 8.60 42.61
N ALA A 809 20.47 7.67 42.26
CA ALA A 809 20.34 6.40 42.97
C ALA A 809 21.61 5.55 42.82
N LEU A 810 22.17 5.44 41.60
CA LEU A 810 23.40 4.69 41.33
C LEU A 810 24.60 5.26 42.10
N VAL A 811 24.77 6.59 42.12
CA VAL A 811 25.85 7.25 42.89
C VAL A 811 25.72 6.97 44.38
N LEU A 812 24.52 7.11 44.94
CA LEU A 812 24.33 6.93 46.37
C LEU A 812 24.47 5.46 46.79
N ILE A 813 23.99 4.52 45.97
CA ILE A 813 24.20 3.08 46.18
C ILE A 813 25.69 2.74 46.08
N GLY A 814 26.38 3.21 45.03
CA GLY A 814 27.82 2.98 44.84
C GLY A 814 28.68 3.50 45.97
N SER A 815 28.31 4.65 46.55
CA SER A 815 28.97 5.23 47.73
C SER A 815 28.84 4.34 48.98
N CYS A 816 27.82 3.49 49.04
CA CYS A 816 27.55 2.60 50.18
C CYS A 816 28.23 1.22 50.09
N PHE A 817 29.00 0.96 49.03
CA PHE A 817 29.83 -0.25 48.92
C PHE A 817 31.04 -0.18 49.86
N ASP A 818 31.44 -1.34 50.40
CA ASP A 818 32.63 -1.44 51.24
C ASP A 818 33.89 -1.10 50.42
N GLY A 819 34.68 -0.13 50.89
CA GLY A 819 35.85 0.36 50.15
C GLY A 819 35.52 1.24 48.94
N SER A 820 34.33 1.86 48.91
CA SER A 820 33.95 2.81 47.84
C SER A 820 34.90 4.00 47.73
N GLY A 821 35.42 4.47 48.87
CA GLY A 821 36.21 5.70 48.96
C GLY A 821 35.36 6.97 48.90
N ILE A 822 34.03 6.85 48.90
CA ILE A 822 33.07 7.96 48.74
C ILE A 822 32.14 7.96 49.94
N ASN A 823 32.00 9.10 50.62
CA ASN A 823 31.08 9.25 51.74
C ASN A 823 29.67 9.61 51.23
N ALA A 824 28.73 8.66 51.37
CA ALA A 824 27.33 8.84 50.97
C ALA A 824 26.64 9.99 51.72
N SER A 825 27.01 10.25 52.98
CA SER A 825 26.43 11.35 53.78
C SER A 825 26.91 12.72 53.28
N ASP A 826 28.17 12.82 52.87
CA ASP A 826 28.73 14.06 52.31
C ASP A 826 28.15 14.35 50.92
N THR A 827 27.83 13.30 50.17
CA THR A 827 27.16 13.40 48.87
C THR A 827 25.78 14.05 49.01
N LEU A 828 24.97 13.64 49.99
CA LEU A 828 23.64 14.22 50.26
C LEU A 828 23.70 15.63 50.86
N LYS A 829 24.81 16.03 51.49
CA LYS A 829 25.02 17.38 52.03
C LYS A 829 25.63 18.35 51.01
N ASN A 830 26.02 17.87 49.84
CA ASN A 830 26.59 18.69 48.80
C ASN A 830 25.52 19.61 48.20
N GLU A 831 25.75 20.92 48.18
CA GLU A 831 24.81 21.90 47.62
C GLU A 831 24.49 21.67 46.13
N ASN A 832 25.39 20.99 45.40
CA ASN A 832 25.18 20.63 43.99
C ASN A 832 24.43 19.30 43.80
N PHE A 833 24.12 18.59 44.88
CA PHE A 833 23.35 17.34 44.86
C PHE A 833 21.97 17.62 45.46
N LYS A 834 21.01 17.98 44.61
CA LYS A 834 19.60 18.13 44.99
C LYS A 834 18.88 16.79 44.81
N PRO A 835 18.42 16.14 45.90
CA PRO A 835 17.76 14.84 45.78
C PRO A 835 16.47 14.91 44.97
N HIS A 836 16.40 14.09 43.92
CA HIS A 836 15.19 13.92 43.13
C HIS A 836 14.05 13.32 43.99
N VAL A 837 12.80 13.69 43.71
CA VAL A 837 11.62 13.17 44.42
C VAL A 837 11.52 11.63 44.38
N ALA A 838 12.08 11.01 43.35
CA ALA A 838 12.15 9.56 43.16
C ALA A 838 13.32 8.87 43.87
N LEU A 839 14.30 9.62 44.40
CA LEU A 839 15.51 9.03 44.94
C LEU A 839 15.21 8.00 46.03
N LYS A 840 14.45 8.39 47.07
CA LYS A 840 14.10 7.46 48.15
C LYS A 840 13.33 6.22 47.65
N PRO A 841 12.22 6.37 46.91
CA PRO A 841 11.52 5.20 46.38
C PRO A 841 12.37 4.31 45.46
N LEU A 842 13.29 4.89 44.68
CA LEU A 842 14.23 4.13 43.85
C LEU A 842 15.18 3.28 44.71
N LEU A 843 15.74 3.85 45.79
CA LEU A 843 16.59 3.11 46.72
C LEU A 843 15.81 1.96 47.40
N GLU A 844 14.58 2.24 47.84
CA GLU A 844 13.69 1.24 48.47
C GLU A 844 13.23 0.14 47.51
N TRP A 845 13.15 0.43 46.21
CA TRP A 845 12.86 -0.56 45.18
C TRP A 845 14.12 -1.38 44.85
N LEU A 846 15.27 -0.72 44.66
CA LEU A 846 16.55 -1.36 44.33
C LEU A 846 17.11 -2.22 45.47
N GLN A 847 16.81 -1.94 46.74
CA GLN A 847 17.20 -2.84 47.83
C GLN A 847 16.51 -4.21 47.74
N ARG A 848 15.34 -4.29 47.08
CA ARG A 848 14.57 -5.53 46.89
C ARG A 848 14.82 -6.16 45.53
N ASN A 849 14.97 -5.33 44.50
CA ASN A 849 15.03 -5.74 43.08
C ASN A 849 16.43 -5.53 42.44
N GLY A 850 17.45 -5.22 43.24
CA GLY A 850 18.83 -5.07 42.76
C GLY A 850 19.39 -6.36 42.13
N PRO A 851 20.29 -6.25 41.14
CA PRO A 851 20.71 -7.37 40.30
C PRO A 851 21.45 -8.48 41.06
N ASP A 852 22.14 -8.14 42.15
CA ASP A 852 22.83 -9.08 43.02
C ASP A 852 22.74 -8.66 44.49
N GLN A 853 23.23 -9.53 45.38
CA GLN A 853 23.15 -9.31 46.83
C GLN A 853 23.98 -8.11 47.30
N ALA A 854 25.13 -7.83 46.67
CA ALA A 854 25.99 -6.72 47.05
C ALA A 854 25.28 -5.38 46.76
N ASN A 855 24.66 -5.27 45.58
CA ASN A 855 23.83 -4.14 45.19
C ASN A 855 22.63 -3.94 46.13
N ARG A 856 21.92 -5.00 46.50
CA ARG A 856 20.80 -4.92 47.44
C ARG A 856 21.22 -4.45 48.83
N ASN A 857 22.35 -4.96 49.34
CA ASN A 857 22.90 -4.55 50.63
C ASN A 857 23.34 -3.07 50.61
N ALA A 858 24.02 -2.64 49.55
CA ALA A 858 24.45 -1.26 49.38
C ALA A 858 23.25 -0.31 49.26
N ALA A 859 22.20 -0.70 48.53
CA ALA A 859 20.95 0.05 48.46
C ALA A 859 20.23 0.15 49.81
N SER A 860 20.19 -0.93 50.59
CA SER A 860 19.60 -0.90 51.95
C SER A 860 20.35 0.06 52.88
N ARG A 861 21.70 0.10 52.79
CA ARG A 861 22.51 1.10 53.50
C ARG A 861 22.22 2.52 53.01
N ALA A 862 22.09 2.72 51.70
CA ALA A 862 21.74 4.01 51.11
C ALA A 862 20.37 4.52 51.58
N VAL A 863 19.36 3.65 51.70
CA VAL A 863 18.04 3.98 52.30
C VAL A 863 18.20 4.48 53.73
N THR A 864 19.01 3.78 54.55
CA THR A 864 19.25 4.16 55.96
C THR A 864 19.92 5.53 56.06
N ILE A 865 20.93 5.79 55.24
CA ILE A 865 21.66 7.06 55.20
C ILE A 865 20.75 8.19 54.71
N TYR A 866 19.97 7.94 53.65
CA TYR A 866 19.00 8.91 53.13
C TYR A 866 17.96 9.28 54.18
N ASN A 867 17.37 8.31 54.88
CA ASN A 867 16.38 8.58 55.93
C ASN A 867 16.98 9.38 57.09
N SER A 868 18.23 9.10 57.46
CA SER A 868 18.94 9.85 58.50
C SER A 868 19.20 11.31 58.07
N TRP A 869 19.61 11.52 56.82
CA TRP A 869 19.78 12.85 56.24
C TRP A 869 18.44 13.61 56.14
N ALA A 870 17.39 12.97 55.62
CA ALA A 870 16.07 13.58 55.50
C ALA A 870 15.50 13.98 56.87
N ALA A 871 15.70 13.15 57.90
CA ALA A 871 15.34 13.48 59.28
C ALA A 871 16.15 14.67 59.84
N SER A 872 17.41 14.83 59.42
CA SER A 872 18.24 15.98 59.81
C SER A 872 17.87 17.30 59.11
N GLN A 873 17.20 17.21 57.96
CA GLN A 873 16.68 18.34 57.18
C GLN A 873 15.26 18.74 57.61
N ALA A 874 14.55 17.87 58.35
CA ALA A 874 13.20 18.15 58.84
C ALA A 874 13.25 19.28 59.88
N THR A 875 12.78 20.46 59.50
CA THR A 875 12.54 21.60 60.40
C THR A 875 11.69 21.13 61.58
N LYS A 876 12.13 21.44 62.81
CA LYS A 876 11.28 21.27 64.00
C LYS A 876 9.94 21.97 63.75
N PRO A 877 8.80 21.31 64.01
CA PRO A 877 7.50 21.90 63.75
C PRO A 877 7.35 23.16 64.61
N GLN A 878 7.26 24.32 63.96
CA GLN A 878 6.76 25.53 64.60
C GLN A 878 5.25 25.38 64.68
N GLN A 879 4.74 25.25 65.90
CA GLN A 879 3.32 25.09 66.17
C GLN A 879 2.60 26.38 65.77
N GLY A 880 1.78 26.33 64.71
CA GLY A 880 1.02 27.47 64.18
C GLY A 880 -0.15 27.01 63.30
N SER A 881 -1.34 27.04 63.91
CA SER A 881 -2.74 26.98 63.43
C SER A 881 -3.19 26.02 62.33
N LEU A 882 -4.19 25.21 62.71
CA LEU A 882 -5.34 24.83 61.86
C LEU A 882 -5.84 26.06 61.08
N PHE A 883 -6.29 25.84 59.84
CA PHE A 883 -6.79 26.83 58.85
C PHE A 883 -5.73 27.36 57.88
N GLU A 884 -5.67 26.71 56.70
CA GLU A 884 -5.71 27.37 55.37
C GLU A 884 -5.78 26.24 54.31
N GLU A 885 -6.96 25.63 54.19
CA GLU A 885 -7.51 25.24 52.89
C GLU A 885 -8.21 26.48 52.32
N TYR A 886 -8.19 26.61 50.98
CA TYR A 886 -8.78 27.65 50.11
C TYR A 886 -7.96 28.95 49.97
N ASP A 887 -7.36 29.21 48.81
CA ASP A 887 -8.05 29.83 47.67
C ASP A 887 -7.18 29.91 46.39
N LEU A 888 -7.86 29.60 45.26
CA LEU A 888 -7.61 29.88 43.83
C LEU A 888 -6.40 29.26 43.11
#